data_AF-A0A0A0KTD0-F1
#
_entry.id   AF-A0A0A0KTD0-F1
#
_cell.length_a   1.000
_cell.length_b   1.000
_cell.length_c   1.000
_cell.angle_alpha   90.00
_cell.angle_beta   90.00
_cell.angle_gamma   90.00
#
_symmetry.space_group_name_H-M   'P 1'
#
loop_
_entity.id
_entity.type
_entity.pdbx_description
1 polymer ?
#
loop_
_entity_poly.entity_id
_entity_poly.type
_entity_poly.pdbx_seq_one_letter_code
_entity_poly.pdbx_strand_id
1 'polypeptide(L)'
;MERWNIPKPVGRKKKGLEVAVSFLFIWIRQLKEDEVMKSPQSEGQFTRSPSVRERVEDTLSAHRNELVSLLSRYVDQGKGILQPHHLIDELENIIGDDDGKLHLSTGPFGEILKSAQEAIVLPPFVAIAVRPRPGVWEYVRVNIYELSVEQLSVSEYLHFKEELVEGQFNENLILELDFEPFNANFPRPIRSSSIGNGVQFLNRHLSSVMFRNRESLEPLLDFLRAHRYKGSGIMLNDRIQSISKLQSALSKAEEHLSKLLPSTPYSDFEYVLQGLGFDRGWGDTAERVLETMHLLLDILQAPDPSVLETFLGRIPMVFNVVILSPHGYFGQANVLGLPDTGGQVTRLIPDAKGTTCNQHLEKVIGTEHSHILRVPFRSENGILRKWISRFDVWPYLETFAEDAASEIIAELQGIPDFIIGNYSDGNLVASLLAYKMGVTQCTIAHALEKTKYPESDIYWKNFEEKYHFSCQFTADLIAMNNADFIITSTYQEIAGTKNTVGQYESHTAFTLPGLYRVVHGIDVFDPKFNIVSPGADMTIYFPYTEKQLRLTALHDSLEKLLYDPEQNDEHVGTIDDRSKPLIFTMARLDKVKNITGLVELYGKNARLRELANLVVVGGYVDVKNSKDREEMKEIEKMHDLMKKYKLHGQFRWISAQTNRARNGELYRYIADTRGVFVQPAIYEAFGLTVVEAMTCGLPTFATCHGGPAEIIEHGISGFHIDPYHPDQASALLVDFFEKCKEDPSHWIRISEGGLRRIYERYTWKIYSERLMTLAGVYGFWKYVSKLERRETRRYLEMFYILKFRDLAKSVPLAVDDH
;
A
#
# COMPACT_ATOMS: atom_id res chain seq x y z
N MET A 1 -10.95 52.60 -42.53
CA MET A 1 -10.00 53.10 -43.54
C MET A 1 -8.75 53.57 -42.81
N GLU A 2 -7.61 53.38 -43.47
CA GLU A 2 -6.30 53.96 -43.20
C GLU A 2 -5.39 53.33 -42.12
N ARG A 3 -4.30 52.77 -42.69
CA ARG A 3 -3.05 52.32 -42.11
C ARG A 3 -2.22 53.50 -41.61
N TRP A 4 -1.41 53.28 -40.58
CA TRP A 4 -0.16 54.00 -40.39
C TRP A 4 1.00 53.03 -40.09
N ASN A 5 2.14 53.35 -40.70
CA ASN A 5 3.39 52.60 -40.79
C ASN A 5 4.36 52.93 -39.63
N ILE A 6 5.03 51.89 -39.08
CA ILE A 6 6.50 51.72 -38.81
C ILE A 6 7.21 52.79 -37.92
N PRO A 7 8.00 52.44 -36.86
CA PRO A 7 9.29 51.73 -37.02
C PRO A 7 9.79 50.75 -35.93
N LYS A 8 10.73 49.89 -36.35
CA LYS A 8 11.57 48.99 -35.54
C LYS A 8 12.47 49.76 -34.56
N PRO A 9 12.90 49.09 -33.47
CA PRO A 9 14.31 49.13 -33.11
C PRO A 9 14.95 47.75 -32.82
N VAL A 10 16.13 47.61 -33.43
CA VAL A 10 17.37 46.90 -33.09
C VAL A 10 17.46 46.12 -31.75
N GLY A 11 17.55 44.79 -31.88
CA GLY A 11 18.68 43.94 -31.47
C GLY A 11 19.21 43.93 -30.03
N ARG A 12 18.91 42.85 -29.28
CA ARG A 12 19.92 41.91 -28.72
C ARG A 12 19.28 40.69 -28.02
N LYS A 13 19.64 39.50 -28.52
CA LYS A 13 19.70 38.15 -27.91
C LYS A 13 18.50 37.63 -27.09
N LYS A 14 17.62 36.85 -27.75
CA LYS A 14 16.93 35.68 -27.18
C LYS A 14 17.21 34.46 -28.08
N LYS A 15 18.17 33.61 -27.68
CA LYS A 15 18.24 32.21 -28.13
C LYS A 15 17.81 31.38 -26.92
N GLY A 16 16.62 30.80 -26.99
CA GLY A 16 16.05 30.01 -25.89
C GLY A 16 14.57 29.68 -26.04
N LEU A 17 13.84 30.36 -26.93
CA LEU A 17 12.39 30.14 -27.09
C LEU A 17 11.98 29.35 -28.36
N GLU A 18 12.85 29.22 -29.37
CA GLU A 18 12.51 28.52 -30.62
C GLU A 18 12.76 27.00 -30.59
N VAL A 19 13.51 26.50 -29.59
CA VAL A 19 13.69 25.05 -29.38
C VAL A 19 12.51 24.47 -28.57
N ALA A 20 11.93 25.25 -27.65
CA ALA A 20 10.81 24.79 -26.82
C ALA A 20 9.50 24.60 -27.61
N VAL A 21 9.24 25.43 -28.62
CA VAL A 21 8.00 25.33 -29.44
C VAL A 21 8.10 24.20 -30.47
N SER A 22 9.30 23.84 -30.92
CA SER A 22 9.49 22.70 -31.84
C SER A 22 9.38 21.35 -31.12
N PHE A 23 9.83 21.24 -29.86
CA PHE A 23 9.62 20.04 -29.04
C PHE A 23 8.15 19.86 -28.62
N LEU A 24 7.43 20.96 -28.35
CA LEU A 24 6.00 20.88 -28.03
C LEU A 24 5.17 20.38 -29.23
N PHE A 25 5.53 20.76 -30.46
CA PHE A 25 4.85 20.28 -31.67
C PHE A 25 5.20 18.82 -32.03
N ILE A 26 6.41 18.35 -31.74
CA ILE A 26 6.78 16.93 -31.91
C ILE A 26 6.09 16.08 -30.83
N TRP A 27 6.02 16.55 -29.59
CA TRP A 27 5.37 15.85 -28.48
C TRP A 27 3.83 15.78 -28.64
N ILE A 28 3.19 16.84 -29.13
CA ILE A 28 1.75 16.83 -29.48
C ILE A 28 1.46 15.93 -30.71
N ARG A 29 2.45 15.72 -31.59
CA ARG A 29 2.32 14.76 -32.71
C ARG A 29 2.50 13.32 -32.24
N GLN A 30 3.42 13.06 -31.31
CA GLN A 30 3.64 11.74 -30.73
C GLN A 30 2.45 11.29 -29.85
N LEU A 31 1.85 12.21 -29.09
CA LEU A 31 0.63 11.95 -28.30
C LEU A 31 -0.63 11.71 -29.17
N LYS A 32 -0.59 12.04 -30.47
CA LYS A 32 -1.67 11.73 -31.42
C LYS A 32 -1.43 10.46 -32.24
N GLU A 33 -0.23 9.88 -32.20
CA GLU A 33 0.09 8.63 -32.89
C GLU A 33 -0.12 7.38 -32.02
N ASP A 34 -0.11 7.52 -30.69
CA ASP A 34 -0.47 6.43 -29.76
C ASP A 34 -1.99 6.26 -29.53
N GLU A 35 -2.84 7.09 -30.17
CA GLU A 35 -4.30 7.04 -30.06
C GLU A 35 -5.04 6.60 -31.34
N VAL A 36 -4.32 6.09 -32.35
CA VAL A 36 -4.95 5.61 -33.60
C VAL A 36 -4.42 4.24 -34.02
N MET A 37 -4.78 3.19 -33.26
CA MET A 37 -5.07 1.91 -33.90
C MET A 37 -6.47 1.99 -34.49
N LYS A 38 -6.55 2.18 -35.82
CA LYS A 38 -7.79 2.02 -36.59
C LYS A 38 -8.33 0.61 -36.38
N SER A 39 -9.41 0.50 -35.61
CA SER A 39 -10.34 -0.62 -35.73
C SER A 39 -10.87 -0.67 -37.18
N PRO A 40 -10.95 -1.83 -37.84
CA PRO A 40 -11.65 -1.92 -39.11
C PRO A 40 -13.10 -1.50 -38.89
N GLN A 41 -13.56 -0.48 -39.63
CA GLN A 41 -14.97 -0.11 -39.70
C GLN A 41 -15.73 -1.29 -40.32
N SER A 42 -16.23 -2.17 -39.46
CA SER A 42 -17.46 -2.89 -39.71
C SER A 42 -18.57 -2.14 -38.98
N GLU A 43 -19.68 -1.88 -39.64
CA GLU A 43 -20.93 -1.45 -39.00
C GLU A 43 -21.39 -2.58 -38.08
N GLY A 44 -20.77 -2.68 -36.90
CA GLY A 44 -21.14 -3.62 -35.86
C GLY A 44 -22.19 -2.99 -34.96
N GLN A 45 -23.40 -3.54 -34.95
CA GLN A 45 -24.29 -3.42 -33.81
C GLN A 45 -23.48 -3.62 -32.52
N PHE A 46 -23.68 -2.77 -31.50
CA PHE A 46 -23.11 -2.99 -30.17
C PHE A 46 -23.65 -4.33 -29.63
N THR A 47 -22.94 -5.41 -29.91
CA THR A 47 -23.21 -6.74 -29.37
C THR A 47 -22.72 -6.74 -27.92
N ARG A 48 -23.62 -7.11 -27.00
CA ARG A 48 -23.29 -7.35 -25.59
C ARG A 48 -22.10 -8.31 -25.53
N SER A 49 -21.05 -7.97 -24.76
CA SER A 49 -19.97 -8.93 -24.52
C SER A 49 -20.56 -10.14 -23.80
N PRO A 50 -20.34 -11.37 -24.29
CA PRO A 50 -20.91 -12.56 -23.67
C PRO A 50 -20.34 -12.76 -22.26
N SER A 51 -21.21 -13.20 -21.34
CA SER A 51 -20.84 -13.53 -19.96
C SER A 51 -19.82 -14.68 -19.90
N VAL A 52 -19.16 -14.90 -18.76
CA VAL A 52 -18.32 -16.11 -18.58
C VAL A 52 -19.15 -17.36 -18.84
N ARG A 53 -20.38 -17.45 -18.32
CA ARG A 53 -21.28 -18.59 -18.53
C ARG A 53 -21.51 -18.86 -20.02
N GLU A 54 -21.96 -17.86 -20.77
CA GLU A 54 -22.23 -18.00 -22.22
C GLU A 54 -20.98 -18.47 -22.97
N ARG A 55 -19.80 -17.91 -22.65
CA ARG A 55 -18.54 -18.34 -23.26
C ARG A 55 -18.17 -19.80 -22.95
N VAL A 56 -18.43 -20.28 -21.73
CA VAL A 56 -18.21 -21.69 -21.38
C VAL A 56 -19.22 -22.59 -22.10
N GLU A 57 -20.51 -22.23 -22.14
CA GLU A 57 -21.56 -22.97 -22.85
C GLU A 57 -21.30 -23.07 -24.36
N ASP A 58 -20.88 -21.96 -24.99
CA ASP A 58 -20.52 -21.90 -26.40
C ASP A 58 -19.30 -22.79 -26.70
N THR A 59 -18.29 -22.75 -25.83
CA THR A 59 -17.10 -23.60 -25.97
C THR A 59 -17.45 -25.07 -25.79
N LEU A 60 -18.31 -25.40 -24.82
CA LEU A 60 -18.78 -26.77 -24.59
C LEU A 60 -19.59 -27.31 -25.77
N SER A 61 -20.29 -26.43 -26.49
CA SER A 61 -21.03 -26.78 -27.70
C SER A 61 -20.11 -26.97 -28.92
N ALA A 62 -19.08 -26.13 -29.07
CA ALA A 62 -18.17 -26.14 -30.23
C ALA A 62 -17.03 -27.17 -30.12
N HIS A 63 -16.46 -27.33 -28.93
CA HIS A 63 -15.26 -28.15 -28.64
C HIS A 63 -15.51 -29.10 -27.45
N ARG A 64 -16.61 -29.85 -27.54
CA ARG A 64 -17.12 -30.68 -26.45
C ARG A 64 -16.10 -31.70 -25.95
N ASN A 65 -15.45 -32.42 -26.86
CA ASN A 65 -14.59 -33.55 -26.48
C ASN A 65 -13.35 -33.07 -25.73
N GLU A 66 -12.74 -31.99 -26.20
CA GLU A 66 -11.53 -31.42 -25.64
C GLU A 66 -11.81 -30.76 -24.29
N LEU A 67 -12.92 -30.01 -24.17
CA LEU A 67 -13.31 -29.39 -22.90
C LEU A 67 -13.72 -30.43 -21.85
N VAL A 68 -14.46 -31.47 -22.24
CA VAL A 68 -14.78 -32.58 -21.32
C VAL A 68 -13.52 -33.34 -20.91
N SER A 69 -12.57 -33.55 -21.84
CA SER A 69 -11.27 -34.15 -21.53
C SER A 69 -10.52 -33.34 -20.47
N LEU A 70 -10.43 -32.01 -20.65
CA LEU A 70 -9.80 -31.12 -19.68
C LEU A 70 -10.48 -31.15 -18.30
N LEU A 71 -11.80 -30.94 -18.27
CA LEU A 71 -12.54 -30.90 -17.01
C LEU A 71 -12.51 -32.25 -16.30
N SER A 72 -12.56 -33.36 -17.03
CA SER A 72 -12.45 -34.70 -16.45
C SER A 72 -11.10 -34.89 -15.76
N ARG A 73 -10.01 -34.37 -16.33
CA ARG A 73 -8.69 -34.40 -15.67
C ARG A 73 -8.69 -33.62 -14.37
N TYR A 74 -9.34 -32.45 -14.32
CA TYR A 74 -9.51 -31.73 -13.06
C TYR A 74 -10.26 -32.56 -12.01
N VAL A 75 -11.35 -33.24 -12.41
CA VAL A 75 -12.11 -34.11 -11.51
C VAL A 75 -11.34 -35.37 -11.10
N ASP A 76 -10.53 -35.94 -11.99
CA ASP A 76 -9.70 -37.11 -11.74
C ASP A 76 -8.58 -36.86 -10.71
N GLN A 77 -8.16 -35.59 -10.54
CA GLN A 77 -7.26 -35.19 -9.46
C GLN A 77 -7.92 -35.28 -8.06
N GLY A 78 -9.25 -35.44 -8.01
CA GLY A 78 -10.03 -35.58 -6.78
C GLY A 78 -10.51 -34.26 -6.20
N LYS A 79 -11.02 -34.32 -4.96
CA LYS A 79 -11.52 -33.12 -4.26
C LYS A 79 -10.35 -32.20 -3.90
N GLY A 80 -10.41 -30.93 -4.32
CA GLY A 80 -9.35 -29.98 -4.02
C GLY A 80 -9.54 -28.59 -4.61
N ILE A 81 -8.52 -27.75 -4.40
CA ILE A 81 -8.39 -26.42 -4.99
C ILE A 81 -7.29 -26.47 -6.06
N LEU A 82 -7.64 -26.04 -7.27
CA LEU A 82 -6.70 -25.87 -8.37
C LEU A 82 -6.29 -24.41 -8.46
N GLN A 83 -4.98 -24.19 -8.44
CA GLN A 83 -4.35 -22.88 -8.60
C GLN A 83 -4.23 -22.53 -10.09
N PRO A 84 -4.06 -21.25 -10.47
CA PRO A 84 -4.05 -20.83 -11.88
C PRO A 84 -3.05 -21.60 -12.76
N HIS A 85 -1.86 -21.92 -12.24
CA HIS A 85 -0.87 -22.70 -12.98
C HIS A 85 -1.36 -24.13 -13.24
N HIS A 86 -1.97 -24.81 -12.27
CA HIS A 86 -2.57 -26.14 -12.48
C HIS A 86 -3.64 -26.13 -13.58
N LEU A 87 -4.44 -25.05 -13.66
CA LEU A 87 -5.47 -24.91 -14.69
C LEU A 87 -4.86 -24.85 -16.10
N ILE A 88 -3.77 -24.09 -16.25
CA ILE A 88 -3.06 -23.94 -17.53
C ILE A 88 -2.24 -25.18 -17.88
N ASP A 89 -1.55 -25.79 -16.92
CA ASP A 89 -0.70 -26.96 -17.14
C ASP A 89 -1.52 -28.16 -17.66
N GLU A 90 -2.73 -28.39 -17.14
CA GLU A 90 -3.59 -29.49 -17.63
C GLU A 90 -4.14 -29.23 -19.03
N LEU A 91 -4.33 -27.96 -19.42
CA LEU A 91 -4.69 -27.60 -20.79
C LEU A 91 -3.59 -28.03 -21.78
N GLU A 92 -2.32 -27.91 -21.38
CA GLU A 92 -1.19 -28.39 -22.18
C GLU A 92 -1.10 -29.92 -22.23
N ASN A 93 -1.72 -30.63 -21.30
CA ASN A 93 -1.66 -32.09 -21.21
C ASN A 93 -2.87 -32.81 -21.82
N ILE A 94 -3.82 -32.08 -22.41
CA ILE A 94 -4.97 -32.67 -23.12
C ILE A 94 -4.49 -33.59 -24.25
N ILE A 95 -5.07 -34.79 -24.30
CA ILE A 95 -4.87 -35.76 -25.38
C ILE A 95 -5.96 -35.48 -26.43
N GLY A 96 -5.59 -35.01 -27.63
CA GLY A 96 -6.54 -34.62 -28.67
C GLY A 96 -5.90 -34.00 -29.92
N ASP A 97 -6.73 -33.51 -30.84
CA ASP A 97 -6.31 -32.78 -32.05
C ASP A 97 -5.60 -31.47 -31.69
N ASP A 98 -4.46 -31.19 -32.33
CA ASP A 98 -3.64 -29.99 -32.08
C ASP A 98 -4.45 -28.72 -32.36
N ASP A 99 -5.38 -28.76 -33.32
CA ASP A 99 -6.25 -27.63 -33.67
C ASP A 99 -7.28 -27.33 -32.56
N GLY A 100 -7.95 -28.35 -32.02
CA GLY A 100 -8.89 -28.20 -30.90
C GLY A 100 -8.24 -27.67 -29.62
N LYS A 101 -7.01 -28.11 -29.34
CA LYS A 101 -6.20 -27.62 -28.21
C LYS A 101 -5.74 -26.18 -28.42
N LEU A 102 -5.32 -25.83 -29.64
CA LEU A 102 -4.98 -24.46 -30.00
C LEU A 102 -6.21 -23.53 -29.87
N HIS A 103 -7.40 -24.01 -30.27
CA HIS A 103 -8.65 -23.28 -30.11
C HIS A 103 -9.05 -23.08 -28.64
N LEU A 104 -8.90 -24.10 -27.78
CA LEU A 104 -9.18 -23.94 -26.35
C LEU A 104 -8.22 -22.94 -25.69
N SER A 105 -6.93 -22.95 -26.07
CA SER A 105 -5.90 -22.07 -25.46
C SER A 105 -5.92 -20.62 -25.96
N THR A 106 -6.26 -20.41 -27.23
CA THR A 106 -6.30 -19.07 -27.86
C THR A 106 -7.70 -18.49 -27.98
N GLY A 107 -8.74 -19.31 -27.80
CA GLY A 107 -10.14 -18.92 -27.89
C GLY A 107 -10.74 -18.39 -26.59
N PRO A 108 -12.09 -18.22 -26.56
CA PRO A 108 -12.80 -17.59 -25.44
C PRO A 108 -12.60 -18.29 -24.08
N PHE A 109 -12.50 -19.62 -24.08
CA PHE A 109 -12.26 -20.39 -22.86
C PHE A 109 -10.83 -20.28 -22.35
N GLY A 110 -9.84 -20.18 -23.23
CA GLY A 110 -8.45 -19.94 -22.85
C GLY A 110 -8.26 -18.60 -22.14
N GLU A 111 -8.99 -17.57 -22.59
CA GLU A 111 -9.03 -16.28 -21.87
C GLU A 111 -9.73 -16.38 -20.50
N ILE A 112 -10.72 -17.26 -20.36
CA ILE A 112 -11.31 -17.58 -19.05
C ILE A 112 -10.27 -18.23 -18.14
N LEU A 113 -9.55 -19.25 -18.61
CA LEU A 113 -8.52 -19.92 -17.80
C LEU A 113 -7.39 -18.98 -17.41
N LYS A 114 -6.93 -18.10 -18.32
CA LYS A 114 -5.90 -17.08 -18.02
C LYS A 114 -6.36 -16.05 -16.99
N SER A 115 -7.67 -15.82 -16.87
CA SER A 115 -8.27 -14.90 -15.89
C SER A 115 -8.82 -15.61 -14.67
N ALA A 116 -8.82 -16.94 -14.63
CA ALA A 116 -9.21 -17.73 -13.48
C ALA A 116 -8.20 -17.53 -12.35
N GLN A 117 -8.71 -17.28 -11.15
CA GLN A 117 -7.88 -17.08 -9.94
C GLN A 117 -7.77 -18.36 -9.12
N GLU A 118 -8.78 -19.23 -9.19
CA GLU A 118 -8.80 -20.56 -8.59
C GLU A 118 -9.95 -21.37 -9.22
N ALA A 119 -9.88 -22.69 -9.12
CA ALA A 119 -11.03 -23.57 -9.32
C ALA A 119 -11.19 -24.54 -8.16
N ILE A 120 -12.42 -24.79 -7.77
CA ILE A 120 -12.79 -25.74 -6.72
C ILE A 120 -13.36 -26.97 -7.39
N VAL A 121 -12.85 -28.14 -6.99
CA VAL A 121 -13.25 -29.43 -7.56
C VAL A 121 -13.97 -30.23 -6.48
N LEU A 122 -15.26 -30.50 -6.71
CA LEU A 122 -16.07 -31.45 -5.93
C LEU A 122 -16.78 -32.37 -6.92
N PRO A 123 -16.24 -33.56 -7.23
CA PRO A 123 -16.78 -34.41 -8.28
C PRO A 123 -18.30 -34.64 -8.14
N PRO A 124 -19.10 -34.45 -9.21
CA PRO A 124 -18.70 -34.21 -10.61
C PRO A 124 -18.58 -32.74 -11.02
N PHE A 125 -18.54 -31.80 -10.07
CA PHE A 125 -18.55 -30.37 -10.30
C PHE A 125 -17.17 -29.73 -10.28
N VAL A 126 -16.97 -28.76 -11.17
CA VAL A 126 -15.84 -27.82 -11.17
C VAL A 126 -16.39 -26.40 -11.12
N ALA A 127 -16.10 -25.67 -10.04
CA ALA A 127 -16.47 -24.26 -9.90
C ALA A 127 -15.23 -23.38 -10.13
N ILE A 128 -15.31 -22.41 -11.03
CA ILE A 128 -14.19 -21.55 -11.44
C ILE A 128 -14.49 -20.12 -11.02
N ALA A 129 -13.58 -19.51 -10.25
CA ALA A 129 -13.61 -18.08 -9.96
C ALA A 129 -12.81 -17.32 -11.02
N VAL A 130 -13.51 -16.53 -11.82
CA VAL A 130 -12.94 -15.80 -12.96
C VAL A 130 -12.87 -14.32 -12.61
N ARG A 131 -11.71 -13.71 -12.88
CA ARG A 131 -11.47 -12.28 -12.66
C ARG A 131 -11.07 -11.59 -13.97
N PRO A 132 -12.05 -11.21 -14.82
CA PRO A 132 -11.76 -10.65 -16.14
C PRO A 132 -10.96 -9.34 -16.09
N ARG A 133 -11.14 -8.56 -15.03
CA ARG A 133 -10.41 -7.31 -14.77
C ARG A 133 -10.39 -6.98 -13.28
N PRO A 134 -9.47 -6.11 -12.81
CA PRO A 134 -9.44 -5.72 -11.41
C PRO A 134 -10.76 -5.18 -10.88
N GLY A 135 -11.21 -5.77 -9.78
CA GLY A 135 -12.47 -5.47 -9.09
C GLY A 135 -13.71 -6.15 -9.68
N VAL A 136 -13.57 -7.01 -10.70
CA VAL A 136 -14.72 -7.69 -11.31
C VAL A 136 -14.53 -9.19 -11.27
N TRP A 137 -15.52 -9.87 -10.70
CA TRP A 137 -15.52 -11.30 -10.47
C TRP A 137 -16.78 -11.93 -11.07
N GLU A 138 -16.61 -13.11 -11.66
CA GLU A 138 -17.68 -13.97 -12.13
C GLU A 138 -17.39 -15.40 -11.67
N TYR A 139 -18.41 -16.11 -11.20
CA TYR A 139 -18.29 -17.48 -10.70
C TYR A 139 -19.15 -18.39 -11.57
N VAL A 140 -18.56 -19.48 -12.05
CA VAL A 140 -19.24 -20.44 -12.92
C VAL A 140 -18.99 -21.85 -12.40
N ARG A 141 -20.01 -22.69 -12.43
CA ARG A 141 -19.92 -24.12 -12.11
C ARG A 141 -20.25 -24.94 -13.33
N VAL A 142 -19.47 -25.99 -13.57
CA VAL A 142 -19.70 -26.97 -14.63
C VAL A 142 -19.93 -28.33 -14.00
N ASN A 143 -21.04 -28.99 -14.36
CA ASN A 143 -21.27 -30.41 -14.09
C ASN A 143 -20.74 -31.22 -15.28
N ILE A 144 -19.69 -32.01 -15.07
CA ILE A 144 -19.03 -32.73 -16.16
C ILE A 144 -19.89 -33.88 -16.70
N TYR A 145 -20.75 -34.47 -15.89
CA TYR A 145 -21.55 -35.62 -16.32
C TYR A 145 -22.79 -35.17 -17.08
N GLU A 146 -23.46 -34.12 -16.60
CA GLU A 146 -24.65 -33.55 -17.25
C GLU A 146 -24.31 -32.53 -18.35
N LEU A 147 -23.06 -32.05 -18.38
CA LEU A 147 -22.59 -31.00 -19.29
C LEU A 147 -23.41 -29.72 -19.18
N SER A 148 -23.84 -29.40 -17.96
CA SER A 148 -24.53 -28.17 -17.62
C SER A 148 -23.55 -27.14 -17.05
N VAL A 149 -23.81 -25.88 -17.37
CA VAL A 149 -23.02 -24.73 -16.92
C VAL A 149 -23.97 -23.79 -16.18
N GLU A 150 -23.59 -23.41 -14.97
CA GLU A 150 -24.38 -22.57 -14.09
C GLU A 150 -23.57 -21.37 -13.66
N GLN A 151 -24.18 -20.18 -13.66
CA GLN A 151 -23.59 -19.00 -13.04
C GLN A 151 -23.91 -19.03 -11.55
N LEU A 152 -22.88 -18.89 -10.70
CA LEU A 152 -23.03 -18.86 -9.26
C LEU A 152 -23.03 -17.40 -8.76
N SER A 153 -23.83 -17.14 -7.74
CA SER A 153 -23.64 -16.02 -6.84
C SER A 153 -22.39 -16.22 -5.97
N VAL A 154 -21.93 -15.13 -5.33
CA VAL A 154 -20.80 -15.20 -4.38
C VAL A 154 -21.12 -16.18 -3.24
N SER A 155 -22.32 -16.11 -2.66
CA SER A 155 -22.72 -17.01 -1.57
C SER A 155 -22.71 -18.47 -1.99
N GLU A 156 -23.21 -18.79 -3.19
CA GLU A 156 -23.19 -20.18 -3.72
C GLU A 156 -21.77 -20.67 -3.99
N TYR A 157 -20.90 -19.81 -4.52
CA TYR A 157 -19.50 -20.17 -4.74
C TYR A 157 -18.75 -20.41 -3.42
N LEU A 158 -18.93 -19.53 -2.42
CA LEU A 158 -18.32 -19.68 -1.10
C LEU A 158 -18.89 -20.89 -0.35
N HIS A 159 -20.17 -21.19 -0.51
CA HIS A 159 -20.78 -22.42 -0.01
C HIS A 159 -20.09 -23.66 -0.60
N PHE A 160 -19.84 -23.66 -1.91
CA PHE A 160 -19.11 -24.74 -2.57
C PHE A 160 -17.67 -24.88 -2.05
N LYS A 161 -17.00 -23.78 -1.66
CA LYS A 161 -15.71 -23.84 -0.95
C LYS A 161 -15.83 -24.46 0.44
N GLU A 162 -16.88 -24.16 1.20
CA GLU A 162 -17.09 -24.72 2.54
C GLU A 162 -17.30 -26.23 2.50
N GLU A 163 -18.06 -26.74 1.52
CA GLU A 163 -18.27 -28.18 1.32
C GLU A 163 -16.97 -28.97 1.10
N LEU A 164 -15.96 -28.33 0.50
CA LEU A 164 -14.64 -28.94 0.31
C LEU A 164 -13.97 -29.31 1.64
N VAL A 165 -14.16 -28.50 2.68
CA VAL A 165 -13.51 -28.68 3.98
C VAL A 165 -14.39 -29.45 4.95
N GLU A 166 -15.69 -29.15 4.99
CA GLU A 166 -16.60 -29.71 6.00
C GLU A 166 -17.32 -30.99 5.54
N GLY A 167 -17.30 -31.30 4.23
CA GLY A 167 -17.76 -32.57 3.64
C GLY A 167 -19.29 -32.70 3.50
N GLN A 168 -20.06 -32.50 4.58
CA GLN A 168 -21.53 -32.42 4.56
C GLN A 168 -21.99 -31.23 5.39
N PHE A 169 -22.87 -30.42 4.79
CA PHE A 169 -23.37 -29.18 5.35
C PHE A 169 -24.41 -29.42 6.47
N ASN A 170 -24.40 -28.54 7.47
CA ASN A 170 -25.48 -28.40 8.45
C ASN A 170 -26.30 -27.17 8.05
N GLU A 171 -27.57 -27.33 7.67
CA GLU A 171 -28.48 -26.28 7.13
C GLU A 171 -28.77 -25.08 8.05
N ASN A 172 -28.02 -24.91 9.14
CA ASN A 172 -28.25 -23.87 10.13
C ASN A 172 -27.59 -22.55 9.74
N LEU A 173 -28.41 -21.49 9.69
CA LEU A 173 -28.11 -20.05 9.72
C LEU A 173 -26.62 -19.68 9.94
N ILE A 174 -25.79 -19.77 8.89
CA ILE A 174 -24.43 -19.21 8.90
C ILE A 174 -24.56 -17.69 8.79
N LEU A 175 -23.76 -16.97 9.58
CA LEU A 175 -23.66 -15.52 9.48
C LEU A 175 -23.00 -15.14 8.14
N GLU A 176 -23.76 -14.49 7.26
CA GLU A 176 -23.24 -13.83 6.07
C GLU A 176 -22.97 -12.35 6.37
N LEU A 177 -21.76 -11.91 6.07
CA LEU A 177 -21.33 -10.52 6.16
C LEU A 177 -21.42 -9.89 4.77
N ASP A 178 -22.35 -8.94 4.63
CA ASP A 178 -22.55 -8.17 3.42
C ASP A 178 -22.53 -6.66 3.73
N PHE A 179 -21.50 -5.97 3.25
CA PHE A 179 -21.35 -4.52 3.38
C PHE A 179 -21.85 -3.74 2.16
N GLU A 180 -22.29 -4.40 1.08
CA GLU A 180 -22.72 -3.71 -0.14
C GLU A 180 -23.97 -2.82 0.08
N PRO A 181 -25.04 -3.27 0.77
CA PRO A 181 -26.24 -2.46 1.00
C PRO A 181 -25.96 -1.18 1.78
N PHE A 182 -25.03 -1.24 2.74
CA PHE A 182 -24.63 -0.10 3.58
C PHE A 182 -23.84 0.96 2.82
N ASN A 183 -23.35 0.62 1.62
CA ASN A 183 -22.60 1.52 0.75
C ASN A 183 -23.37 1.83 -0.56
N ALA A 184 -24.65 1.49 -0.66
CA ALA A 184 -25.44 1.63 -1.90
C ALA A 184 -25.65 3.10 -2.31
N ASN A 185 -25.76 4.01 -1.34
CA ASN A 185 -25.94 5.44 -1.60
C ASN A 185 -24.62 6.17 -1.92
N PHE A 186 -23.47 5.50 -1.73
CA PHE A 186 -22.17 6.09 -2.02
C PHE A 186 -21.87 5.96 -3.52
N PRO A 187 -21.50 7.06 -4.19
CA PRO A 187 -21.12 7.02 -5.61
C PRO A 187 -19.85 6.18 -5.77
N ARG A 188 -19.79 5.33 -6.82
CA ARG A 188 -18.62 4.48 -7.08
C ARG A 188 -18.07 4.65 -8.50
N PRO A 189 -16.74 4.77 -8.68
CA PRO A 189 -16.12 4.62 -9.98
C PRO A 189 -16.28 3.19 -10.51
N ILE A 190 -16.37 3.03 -11.83
CA ILE A 190 -16.54 1.70 -12.49
C ILE A 190 -15.26 1.29 -13.25
N ARG A 191 -14.36 2.26 -13.50
CA ARG A 191 -13.13 2.06 -14.28
C ARG A 191 -12.01 1.62 -13.34
N SER A 192 -11.36 0.50 -13.65
CA SER A 192 -10.23 -0.03 -12.86
C SER A 192 -9.06 0.96 -12.74
N SER A 193 -8.88 1.87 -13.71
CA SER A 193 -7.89 2.95 -13.65
C SER A 193 -8.16 4.03 -12.59
N SER A 194 -9.38 4.07 -12.02
CA SER A 194 -9.76 5.02 -10.98
C SER A 194 -9.56 4.48 -9.56
N ILE A 195 -9.26 3.18 -9.41
CA ILE A 195 -8.99 2.55 -8.11
C ILE A 195 -7.79 3.25 -7.45
N GLY A 196 -7.88 3.49 -6.14
CA GLY A 196 -6.84 4.19 -5.38
C GLY A 196 -6.75 5.70 -5.62
N ASN A 197 -7.64 6.28 -6.43
CA ASN A 197 -7.76 7.74 -6.66
C ASN A 197 -9.07 8.28 -6.08
N GLY A 198 -9.49 7.74 -4.95
CA GLY A 198 -10.81 7.97 -4.37
C GLY A 198 -11.11 9.44 -4.06
N VAL A 199 -10.13 10.20 -3.55
CA VAL A 199 -10.29 11.64 -3.27
C VAL A 199 -10.64 12.44 -4.53
N GLN A 200 -10.08 12.11 -5.69
CA GLN A 200 -10.38 12.82 -6.94
C GLN A 200 -11.83 12.57 -7.38
N PHE A 201 -12.31 11.35 -7.17
CA PHE A 201 -13.70 11.00 -7.45
C PHE A 201 -14.64 11.69 -6.46
N LEU A 202 -14.30 11.68 -5.17
CA LEU A 202 -15.06 12.34 -4.12
C LEU A 202 -15.15 13.86 -4.34
N ASN A 203 -14.06 14.51 -4.73
CA ASN A 203 -14.05 15.94 -5.06
C ASN A 203 -14.98 16.23 -6.25
N ARG A 204 -14.97 15.42 -7.30
CA ARG A 204 -15.92 15.56 -8.42
C ARG A 204 -17.37 15.41 -7.97
N HIS A 205 -17.64 14.44 -7.10
CA HIS A 205 -18.98 14.24 -6.56
C HIS A 205 -19.43 15.42 -5.71
N LEU A 206 -18.62 15.84 -4.74
CA LEU A 206 -18.90 16.98 -3.85
C LEU A 206 -19.13 18.27 -4.64
N SER A 207 -18.24 18.60 -5.58
CA SER A 207 -18.41 19.79 -6.44
C SER A 207 -19.70 19.71 -7.26
N SER A 208 -20.04 18.54 -7.80
CA SER A 208 -21.30 18.35 -8.54
C SER A 208 -22.53 18.53 -7.65
N VAL A 209 -22.51 18.06 -6.41
CA VAL A 209 -23.59 18.24 -5.43
C VAL A 209 -23.73 19.71 -5.03
N MET A 210 -22.61 20.38 -4.75
CA MET A 210 -22.56 21.82 -4.43
C MET A 210 -23.07 22.71 -5.57
N PHE A 211 -22.94 22.27 -6.83
CA PHE A 211 -23.42 23.01 -8.00
C PHE A 211 -24.95 22.98 -8.17
N ARG A 212 -25.66 22.01 -7.55
CA ARG A 212 -27.09 21.77 -7.82
C ARG A 212 -28.01 22.91 -7.38
N ASN A 213 -27.83 23.40 -6.15
CA ASN A 213 -28.65 24.48 -5.59
C ASN A 213 -27.92 25.17 -4.44
N ARG A 214 -28.48 26.28 -3.94
CA ARG A 214 -27.83 27.06 -2.87
C ARG A 214 -27.82 26.36 -1.52
N GLU A 215 -28.81 25.50 -1.26
CA GLU A 215 -28.93 24.76 0.01
C GLU A 215 -27.83 23.70 0.16
N SER A 216 -27.31 23.14 -0.94
CA SER A 216 -26.21 22.17 -0.90
C SER A 216 -24.86 22.76 -0.49
N LEU A 217 -24.75 24.09 -0.38
CA LEU A 217 -23.58 24.79 0.17
C LEU A 217 -23.66 25.01 1.69
N GLU A 218 -24.85 24.86 2.30
CA GLU A 218 -25.03 25.06 3.75
C GLU A 218 -24.12 24.14 4.59
N PRO A 219 -23.91 22.85 4.25
CA PRO A 219 -22.96 22.01 4.98
C PRO A 219 -21.53 22.58 5.01
N LEU A 220 -21.08 23.26 3.94
CA LEU A 220 -19.76 23.90 3.92
C LEU A 220 -19.71 25.11 4.84
N LEU A 221 -20.76 25.93 4.87
CA LEU A 221 -20.87 27.05 5.80
C LEU A 221 -20.86 26.57 7.25
N ASP A 222 -21.69 25.58 7.57
CA ASP A 222 -21.79 25.04 8.92
C ASP A 222 -20.47 24.38 9.35
N PHE A 223 -19.81 23.67 8.43
CA PHE A 223 -18.48 23.12 8.66
C PHE A 223 -17.50 24.22 9.06
N LEU A 224 -17.37 25.28 8.26
CA LEU A 224 -16.46 26.40 8.55
C LEU A 224 -16.80 27.13 9.87
N ARG A 225 -18.08 27.22 10.25
CA ARG A 225 -18.51 27.83 11.51
C ARG A 225 -18.28 26.94 12.74
N ALA A 226 -18.32 25.62 12.56
CA ALA A 226 -18.16 24.64 13.63
C ALA A 226 -16.69 24.45 14.05
N HIS A 227 -15.72 24.88 13.24
CA HIS A 227 -14.31 24.68 13.52
C HIS A 227 -13.83 25.47 14.74
N ARG A 228 -13.08 24.79 15.60
CA ARG A 228 -12.53 25.35 16.84
C ARG A 228 -11.10 24.87 17.02
N TYR A 229 -10.24 25.72 17.56
CA TYR A 229 -8.90 25.34 18.03
C TYR A 229 -8.68 25.87 19.45
N LYS A 230 -8.36 24.98 20.40
CA LYS A 230 -8.21 25.30 21.84
C LYS A 230 -9.38 26.12 22.41
N GLY A 231 -10.61 25.79 22.00
CA GLY A 231 -11.83 26.49 22.42
C GLY A 231 -12.15 27.79 21.67
N SER A 232 -11.23 28.31 20.85
CA SER A 232 -11.44 29.52 20.05
C SER A 232 -12.03 29.19 18.67
N GLY A 233 -12.95 30.05 18.21
CA GLY A 233 -13.44 30.05 16.82
C GLY A 233 -12.32 30.25 15.82
N ILE A 234 -12.37 29.49 14.72
CA ILE A 234 -11.51 29.69 13.55
C ILE A 234 -12.38 29.71 12.29
N MET A 235 -11.84 30.28 11.21
CA MET A 235 -12.52 30.50 9.93
C MET A 235 -13.70 31.48 10.02
N LEU A 236 -14.88 31.05 10.45
CA LEU A 236 -16.11 31.87 10.47
C LEU A 236 -16.72 31.95 11.87
N ASN A 237 -17.11 33.16 12.28
CA ASN A 237 -17.84 33.38 13.52
C ASN A 237 -19.36 33.54 13.31
N ASP A 238 -20.09 33.69 14.42
CA ASP A 238 -21.57 33.71 14.45
C ASP A 238 -22.20 34.91 13.74
N ARG A 239 -21.40 35.87 13.27
CA ARG A 239 -21.88 36.95 12.39
C ARG A 239 -22.34 36.38 11.05
N ILE A 240 -21.79 35.28 10.55
CA ILE A 240 -22.17 34.70 9.26
C ILE A 240 -23.09 33.50 9.51
N GLN A 241 -24.36 33.62 9.12
CA GLN A 241 -25.41 32.62 9.40
C GLN A 241 -26.11 32.10 8.14
N SER A 242 -25.71 32.58 6.96
CA SER A 242 -26.25 32.12 5.68
C SER A 242 -25.25 32.35 4.56
N ILE A 243 -25.39 31.59 3.47
CA ILE A 243 -24.56 31.74 2.26
C ILE A 243 -24.61 33.16 1.69
N SER A 244 -25.78 33.82 1.73
CA SER A 244 -25.90 35.20 1.24
C SER A 244 -25.08 36.19 2.06
N LYS A 245 -25.01 35.99 3.39
CA LYS A 245 -24.21 36.84 4.26
C LYS A 245 -22.72 36.56 4.10
N LEU A 246 -22.36 35.29 3.90
CA LEU A 246 -20.99 34.87 3.60
C LEU A 246 -20.47 35.54 2.32
N GLN A 247 -21.24 35.46 1.22
CA GLN A 247 -20.88 36.10 -0.06
C GLN A 247 -20.68 37.62 0.10
N SER A 248 -21.62 38.30 0.78
CA SER A 248 -21.49 39.74 1.03
C SER A 248 -20.28 40.11 1.90
N ALA A 249 -19.97 39.28 2.91
CA ALA A 249 -18.81 39.48 3.76
C ALA A 249 -17.50 39.27 2.99
N LEU A 250 -17.42 38.22 2.15
CA LEU A 250 -16.24 37.91 1.32
C LEU A 250 -15.93 39.05 0.36
N SER A 251 -16.92 39.61 -0.34
CA SER A 251 -16.70 40.76 -1.25
C SER A 251 -16.17 42.00 -0.51
N LYS A 252 -16.64 42.25 0.71
CA LYS A 252 -16.13 43.37 1.54
C LYS A 252 -14.71 43.13 2.02
N ALA A 253 -14.40 41.89 2.40
CA ALA A 253 -13.05 41.51 2.81
C ALA A 253 -12.07 41.64 1.63
N GLU A 254 -12.45 41.15 0.44
CA GLU A 254 -11.69 41.30 -0.80
C GLU A 254 -11.38 42.77 -1.13
N GLU A 255 -12.39 43.65 -1.08
CA GLU A 255 -12.19 45.09 -1.35
C GLU A 255 -11.24 45.75 -0.34
N HIS A 256 -11.27 45.31 0.92
CA HIS A 256 -10.37 45.80 1.94
C HIS A 256 -8.94 45.29 1.75
N LEU A 257 -8.77 43.98 1.59
CA LEU A 257 -7.46 43.32 1.46
C LEU A 257 -6.72 43.75 0.19
N SER A 258 -7.43 43.98 -0.91
CA SER A 258 -6.84 44.45 -2.18
C SER A 258 -6.18 45.83 -2.09
N LYS A 259 -6.45 46.60 -1.03
CA LYS A 259 -5.83 47.92 -0.77
C LYS A 259 -4.55 47.82 0.06
N LEU A 260 -4.27 46.65 0.64
CA LEU A 260 -3.09 46.41 1.47
C LEU A 260 -1.91 45.92 0.63
N LEU A 261 -0.70 46.01 1.17
CA LEU A 261 0.47 45.36 0.55
C LEU A 261 0.34 43.84 0.68
N PRO A 262 0.74 43.04 -0.33
CA PRO A 262 0.66 41.58 -0.29
C PRO A 262 1.28 40.95 0.98
N SER A 263 2.41 41.51 1.43
CA SER A 263 3.15 41.05 2.61
C SER A 263 2.62 41.60 3.95
N THR A 264 1.50 42.31 3.97
CA THR A 264 0.92 42.85 5.22
C THR A 264 0.55 41.69 6.15
N PRO A 265 1.04 41.65 7.39
CA PRO A 265 0.72 40.57 8.34
C PRO A 265 -0.76 40.56 8.76
N TYR A 266 -1.31 39.37 9.03
CA TYR A 266 -2.71 39.19 9.47
C TYR A 266 -3.08 40.04 10.70
N SER A 267 -2.14 40.23 11.63
CA SER A 267 -2.34 41.04 12.84
C SER A 267 -2.84 42.46 12.57
N ASP A 268 -2.46 43.03 11.43
CA ASP A 268 -2.70 44.45 11.13
C ASP A 268 -4.14 44.70 10.66
N PHE A 269 -4.80 43.68 10.14
CA PHE A 269 -6.18 43.73 9.63
C PHE A 269 -7.13 42.72 10.30
N GLU A 270 -6.67 42.01 11.34
CA GLU A 270 -7.44 41.01 12.09
C GLU A 270 -8.78 41.55 12.59
N TYR A 271 -8.78 42.71 13.26
CA TYR A 271 -10.00 43.28 13.84
C TYR A 271 -11.04 43.64 12.78
N VAL A 272 -10.58 44.09 11.60
CA VAL A 272 -11.46 44.41 10.46
C VAL A 272 -12.13 43.15 9.95
N LEU A 273 -11.36 42.08 9.75
CA LEU A 273 -11.88 40.78 9.29
C LEU A 273 -12.83 40.14 10.31
N GLN A 274 -12.49 40.16 11.60
CA GLN A 274 -13.37 39.67 12.66
C GLN A 274 -14.71 40.42 12.68
N GLY A 275 -14.69 41.73 12.46
CA GLY A 275 -15.88 42.57 12.33
C GLY A 275 -16.79 42.16 11.16
N LEU A 276 -16.20 41.65 10.07
CA LEU A 276 -16.90 41.11 8.90
C LEU A 276 -17.37 39.66 9.09
N GLY A 277 -16.86 38.96 10.11
CA GLY A 277 -17.23 37.59 10.45
C GLY A 277 -16.14 36.54 10.21
N PHE A 278 -14.92 36.96 9.88
CA PHE A 278 -13.79 36.08 9.59
C PHE A 278 -12.82 36.05 10.77
N ASP A 279 -12.74 34.91 11.45
CA ASP A 279 -11.76 34.65 12.49
C ASP A 279 -10.41 34.22 11.87
N ARG A 280 -9.44 33.82 12.70
CA ARG A 280 -8.13 33.35 12.25
C ARG A 280 -8.23 32.07 11.42
N GLY A 281 -7.24 31.84 10.56
CA GLY A 281 -7.10 30.59 9.78
C GLY A 281 -7.06 30.73 8.26
N TRP A 282 -7.26 31.94 7.73
CA TRP A 282 -7.28 32.20 6.27
C TRP A 282 -5.90 32.37 5.64
N GLY A 283 -4.90 32.78 6.42
CA GLY A 283 -3.55 33.07 5.96
C GLY A 283 -2.78 33.93 6.98
N ASP A 284 -1.46 33.97 6.82
CA ASP A 284 -0.54 34.77 7.62
C ASP A 284 -0.30 36.18 7.04
N THR A 285 -0.46 36.34 5.73
CA THR A 285 -0.35 37.62 5.00
C THR A 285 -1.64 38.00 4.28
N ALA A 286 -1.80 39.27 3.91
CA ALA A 286 -2.94 39.75 3.12
C ALA A 286 -3.10 38.99 1.80
N GLU A 287 -1.99 38.69 1.10
CA GLU A 287 -1.99 37.87 -0.11
C GLU A 287 -2.55 36.48 0.15
N ARG A 288 -2.05 35.79 1.20
CA ARG A 288 -2.47 34.43 1.50
C ARG A 288 -3.94 34.34 1.92
N VAL A 289 -4.40 35.31 2.70
CA VAL A 289 -5.81 35.44 3.09
C VAL A 289 -6.69 35.64 1.87
N LEU A 290 -6.29 36.56 0.99
CA LEU A 290 -7.04 36.88 -0.23
C LEU A 290 -7.13 35.66 -1.16
N GLU A 291 -6.03 34.94 -1.39
CA GLU A 291 -6.04 33.69 -2.16
C GLU A 291 -7.05 32.68 -1.61
N THR A 292 -7.06 32.46 -0.29
CA THR A 292 -7.94 31.48 0.34
C THR A 292 -9.41 31.92 0.30
N MET A 293 -9.68 33.22 0.41
CA MET A 293 -11.02 33.78 0.24
C MET A 293 -11.50 33.69 -1.22
N HIS A 294 -10.60 33.87 -2.20
CA HIS A 294 -10.90 33.67 -3.62
C HIS A 294 -11.29 32.22 -3.92
N LEU A 295 -10.56 31.24 -3.38
CA LEU A 295 -10.95 29.83 -3.53
C LEU A 295 -12.38 29.57 -3.00
N LEU A 296 -12.74 30.16 -1.85
CA LEU A 296 -14.09 30.03 -1.33
C LEU A 296 -15.13 30.76 -2.20
N LEU A 297 -14.82 31.96 -2.70
CA LEU A 297 -15.70 32.68 -3.63
C LEU A 297 -15.94 31.87 -4.91
N ASP A 298 -14.90 31.27 -5.47
CA ASP A 298 -14.98 30.39 -6.64
C ASP A 298 -15.87 29.18 -6.35
N ILE A 299 -15.73 28.53 -5.19
CA ILE A 299 -16.62 27.43 -4.77
C ILE A 299 -18.07 27.90 -4.64
N LEU A 300 -18.32 29.10 -4.10
CA LEU A 300 -19.68 29.62 -3.95
C LEU A 300 -20.32 30.06 -5.27
N GLN A 301 -19.53 30.32 -6.31
CA GLN A 301 -20.01 30.73 -7.64
C GLN A 301 -20.12 29.54 -8.61
N ALA A 302 -19.05 28.75 -8.72
CA ALA A 302 -18.92 27.62 -9.62
C ALA A 302 -17.97 26.56 -9.01
N PRO A 303 -18.48 25.65 -8.14
CA PRO A 303 -17.68 24.60 -7.54
C PRO A 303 -16.91 23.77 -8.57
N ASP A 304 -15.59 23.76 -8.44
CA ASP A 304 -14.67 22.92 -9.23
C ASP A 304 -13.93 21.93 -8.30
N PRO A 305 -13.66 20.68 -8.74
CA PRO A 305 -13.01 19.67 -7.89
C PRO A 305 -11.62 20.07 -7.41
N SER A 306 -10.82 20.72 -8.25
CA SER A 306 -9.45 21.13 -7.92
C SER A 306 -9.43 22.31 -6.95
N VAL A 307 -10.36 23.26 -7.13
CA VAL A 307 -10.54 24.40 -6.23
C VAL A 307 -11.02 23.92 -4.86
N LEU A 308 -11.99 23.00 -4.83
CA LEU A 308 -12.51 22.41 -3.59
C LEU A 308 -11.42 21.66 -2.82
N GLU A 309 -10.64 20.82 -3.50
CA GLU A 309 -9.51 20.09 -2.89
C GLU A 309 -8.49 21.04 -2.29
N THR A 310 -8.11 22.07 -3.06
CA THR A 310 -7.13 23.07 -2.61
C THR A 310 -7.65 23.86 -1.42
N PHE A 311 -8.93 24.24 -1.42
CA PHE A 311 -9.54 24.96 -0.31
C PHE A 311 -9.59 24.09 0.95
N LEU A 312 -10.15 22.88 0.87
CA LEU A 312 -10.26 21.97 2.02
C LEU A 312 -8.89 21.56 2.57
N GLY A 313 -7.89 21.38 1.71
CA GLY A 313 -6.51 21.11 2.13
C GLY A 313 -5.79 22.32 2.76
N ARG A 314 -6.30 23.54 2.58
CA ARG A 314 -5.75 24.76 3.21
C ARG A 314 -6.39 25.08 4.57
N ILE A 315 -7.57 24.52 4.88
CA ILE A 315 -8.23 24.78 6.16
C ILE A 315 -7.35 24.21 7.27
N PRO A 316 -7.00 25.00 8.30
CA PRO A 316 -6.24 24.50 9.44
C PRO A 316 -7.13 23.61 10.30
N MET A 317 -7.12 22.30 10.00
CA MET A 317 -7.97 21.28 10.65
C MET A 317 -7.19 20.32 11.54
N VAL A 318 -5.94 20.03 11.18
CA VAL A 318 -5.15 18.98 11.82
C VAL A 318 -4.05 19.62 12.66
N PHE A 319 -4.22 19.60 13.99
CA PHE A 319 -3.23 20.10 14.94
C PHE A 319 -2.68 18.96 15.80
N ASN A 320 -3.59 18.15 16.33
CA ASN A 320 -3.32 17.02 17.20
C ASN A 320 -3.49 15.71 16.43
N VAL A 321 -2.39 15.00 16.17
CA VAL A 321 -2.38 13.73 15.43
C VAL A 321 -2.00 12.58 16.35
N VAL A 322 -2.74 11.48 16.25
CA VAL A 322 -2.48 10.24 16.98
C VAL A 322 -2.26 9.09 16.00
N ILE A 323 -1.14 8.39 16.13
CA ILE A 323 -0.76 7.28 15.24
C ILE A 323 -0.63 6.01 16.08
N LEU A 324 -1.41 4.97 15.79
CA LEU A 324 -1.47 3.73 16.57
C LEU A 324 -0.60 2.66 15.93
N SER A 325 0.24 2.00 16.74
CA SER A 325 0.95 0.76 16.39
C SER A 325 1.31 -0.02 17.67
N PRO A 326 0.34 -0.77 18.23
CA PRO A 326 0.49 -1.46 19.51
C PRO A 326 1.56 -2.56 19.51
N HIS A 327 1.59 -3.42 18.50
CA HIS A 327 2.54 -4.53 18.44
C HIS A 327 4.00 -4.10 18.25
N GLY A 328 4.91 -4.98 18.66
CA GLY A 328 6.31 -4.85 18.33
C GLY A 328 7.19 -4.07 19.31
N TYR A 329 8.49 -4.02 19.02
CA TYR A 329 9.48 -3.23 19.76
C TYR A 329 9.65 -1.85 19.12
N PHE A 330 8.79 -0.88 19.46
CA PHE A 330 8.92 0.46 18.91
C PHE A 330 9.82 1.36 19.75
N GLY A 331 10.91 1.87 19.14
CA GLY A 331 11.90 2.77 19.74
C GLY A 331 12.85 3.35 18.69
N GLN A 332 13.70 4.30 19.08
CA GLN A 332 14.58 5.01 18.12
C GLN A 332 15.99 4.44 18.00
N ALA A 333 16.39 3.54 18.90
CA ALA A 333 17.70 2.90 18.90
C ALA A 333 17.59 1.43 19.33
N ASN A 334 18.45 0.57 18.76
CA ASN A 334 18.57 -0.85 19.09
C ASN A 334 17.30 -1.71 18.86
N VAL A 335 16.40 -1.28 17.97
CA VAL A 335 15.16 -2.04 17.64
C VAL A 335 15.11 -2.58 16.21
N LEU A 336 15.92 -2.03 15.29
CA LEU A 336 15.89 -2.45 13.89
C LEU A 336 16.35 -3.91 13.75
N GLY A 337 15.53 -4.73 13.10
CA GLY A 337 15.77 -6.16 12.97
C GLY A 337 15.17 -7.02 14.08
N LEU A 338 14.65 -6.41 15.16
CA LEU A 338 13.80 -7.15 16.11
C LEU A 338 12.43 -7.45 15.49
N PRO A 339 11.72 -8.50 15.94
CA PRO A 339 10.38 -8.82 15.45
C PRO A 339 9.43 -7.65 15.67
N ASP A 340 8.67 -7.28 14.63
CA ASP A 340 7.55 -6.33 14.69
C ASP A 340 7.98 -4.92 15.19
N THR A 341 8.08 -3.89 14.33
CA THR A 341 8.54 -2.54 14.75
C THR A 341 7.86 -1.45 13.92
N GLY A 342 7.02 -0.61 14.54
CA GLY A 342 6.40 0.58 13.90
C GLY A 342 5.52 1.44 14.85
N GLY A 343 5.26 2.71 14.48
CA GLY A 343 4.27 3.71 14.99
C GLY A 343 4.39 4.42 16.36
N GLN A 344 3.68 5.54 16.54
CA GLN A 344 3.89 6.56 17.61
C GLN A 344 3.25 6.24 18.98
N VAL A 345 2.02 5.72 19.02
CA VAL A 345 1.40 5.19 20.25
C VAL A 345 1.52 3.67 20.19
N THR A 346 2.27 3.13 21.13
CA THR A 346 2.73 1.75 21.11
C THR A 346 2.60 1.12 22.49
N ARG A 347 2.93 -0.16 22.59
CA ARG A 347 2.91 -0.88 23.86
C ARG A 347 4.14 -0.56 24.71
N LEU A 348 3.92 -0.31 26.00
CA LEU A 348 4.99 -0.31 27.00
C LEU A 348 5.41 -1.76 27.28
N ILE A 349 6.71 -2.06 27.14
CA ILE A 349 7.27 -3.40 27.42
C ILE A 349 8.29 -3.26 28.57
N PRO A 350 7.85 -3.43 29.84
CA PRO A 350 8.71 -3.28 31.01
C PRO A 350 10.03 -4.07 30.97
N ASP A 351 10.00 -5.28 30.42
CA ASP A 351 11.15 -6.19 30.46
C ASP A 351 12.08 -6.06 29.22
N ALA A 352 11.82 -5.10 28.33
CA ALA A 352 12.65 -4.82 27.14
C ALA A 352 13.96 -4.07 27.45
N LYS A 353 14.79 -4.64 28.34
CA LYS A 353 16.09 -4.09 28.72
C LYS A 353 17.01 -3.93 27.50
N GLY A 354 17.73 -2.80 27.41
CA GLY A 354 18.62 -2.48 26.28
C GLY A 354 17.96 -1.72 25.13
N THR A 355 16.65 -1.50 25.19
CA THR A 355 15.88 -0.64 24.28
C THR A 355 15.27 0.55 25.04
N THR A 356 14.57 1.44 24.33
CA THR A 356 13.75 2.50 24.93
C THR A 356 12.28 2.09 25.13
N CYS A 357 11.90 0.85 24.80
CA CYS A 357 10.50 0.38 24.81
C CYS A 357 9.89 0.28 26.23
N ASN A 358 10.69 0.39 27.28
CA ASN A 358 10.24 0.46 28.68
C ASN A 358 10.00 1.90 29.16
N GLN A 359 10.22 2.91 28.31
CA GLN A 359 9.99 4.32 28.64
C GLN A 359 8.58 4.74 28.22
N HIS A 360 7.82 5.28 29.16
CA HIS A 360 6.44 5.71 28.93
C HIS A 360 6.32 6.81 27.87
N LEU A 361 7.18 7.82 27.92
CA LEU A 361 7.20 8.92 26.96
C LEU A 361 8.61 9.11 26.42
N GLU A 362 8.76 9.17 25.09
CA GLU A 362 10.05 9.38 24.42
C GLU A 362 9.92 10.43 23.31
N LYS A 363 10.71 11.50 23.37
CA LYS A 363 10.73 12.52 22.31
C LYS A 363 11.35 11.97 21.02
N VAL A 364 10.71 12.20 19.88
CA VAL A 364 11.24 11.78 18.57
C VAL A 364 12.37 12.71 18.14
N ILE A 365 13.53 12.14 17.85
CA ILE A 365 14.76 12.81 17.42
C ILE A 365 14.48 13.57 16.11
N GLY A 366 14.97 14.81 16.04
CA GLY A 366 14.78 15.66 14.86
C GLY A 366 13.41 16.32 14.77
N THR A 367 12.55 16.18 15.80
CA THR A 367 11.23 16.81 15.84
C THR A 367 11.07 17.75 17.04
N GLU A 368 10.19 18.74 16.91
CA GLU A 368 9.84 19.65 18.00
C GLU A 368 8.65 19.14 18.81
N HIS A 369 7.64 18.59 18.15
CA HIS A 369 6.33 18.28 18.75
C HIS A 369 5.96 16.79 18.76
N SER A 370 6.80 15.90 18.24
CA SER A 370 6.47 14.48 18.15
C SER A 370 7.03 13.68 19.33
N HIS A 371 6.16 12.90 19.96
CA HIS A 371 6.49 12.04 21.11
C HIS A 371 5.91 10.64 20.88
N ILE A 372 6.66 9.63 21.31
CA ILE A 372 6.21 8.25 21.40
C ILE A 372 5.57 8.07 22.78
N LEU A 373 4.29 7.67 22.81
CA LEU A 373 3.55 7.39 24.03
C LEU A 373 3.35 5.87 24.16
N ARG A 374 3.76 5.30 25.29
CA ARG A 374 3.70 3.86 25.54
C ARG A 374 2.72 3.53 26.65
N VAL A 375 1.69 2.78 26.29
CA VAL A 375 0.63 2.34 27.22
C VAL A 375 0.80 0.85 27.48
N PRO A 376 0.78 0.38 28.74
CA PRO A 376 0.95 -1.03 29.04
C PRO A 376 -0.27 -1.85 28.59
N PHE A 377 -0.03 -3.09 28.17
CA PHE A 377 -1.09 -4.09 28.15
C PHE A 377 -1.39 -4.53 29.59
N ARG A 378 -2.66 -4.68 29.93
CA ARG A 378 -3.08 -5.19 31.23
C ARG A 378 -4.24 -6.17 31.10
N SER A 379 -4.33 -7.05 32.09
CA SER A 379 -5.46 -7.95 32.32
C SER A 379 -5.90 -7.83 33.79
N GLU A 380 -6.84 -8.68 34.22
CA GLU A 380 -7.20 -8.80 35.64
C GLU A 380 -5.99 -9.14 36.54
N ASN A 381 -4.97 -9.79 35.98
CA ASN A 381 -3.72 -10.16 36.67
C ASN A 381 -2.68 -9.03 36.74
N GLY A 382 -3.01 -7.83 36.25
CA GLY A 382 -2.11 -6.68 36.22
C GLY A 382 -1.46 -6.43 34.86
N ILE A 383 -0.37 -5.66 34.86
CA ILE A 383 0.37 -5.27 33.65
C ILE A 383 1.17 -6.45 33.11
N LEU A 384 1.03 -6.73 31.81
CA LEU A 384 1.82 -7.73 31.11
C LEU A 384 3.21 -7.17 30.76
N ARG A 385 4.24 -7.78 31.31
CA ARG A 385 5.61 -7.24 31.29
C ARG A 385 6.44 -7.69 30.09
N LYS A 386 6.25 -8.93 29.65
CA LYS A 386 7.00 -9.52 28.53
C LYS A 386 6.44 -9.13 27.15
N TRP A 387 7.29 -9.17 26.12
CA TRP A 387 6.84 -9.05 24.73
C TRP A 387 5.94 -10.25 24.34
N ILE A 388 4.98 -9.99 23.45
CA ILE A 388 4.16 -11.04 22.82
C ILE A 388 4.11 -10.80 21.31
N SER A 389 3.88 -11.86 20.55
CA SER A 389 3.70 -11.78 19.11
C SER A 389 2.51 -10.91 18.75
N ARG A 390 2.55 -10.23 17.60
CA ARG A 390 1.39 -9.52 17.04
C ARG A 390 0.16 -10.42 16.83
N PHE A 391 0.36 -11.74 16.72
CA PHE A 391 -0.74 -12.70 16.60
C PHE A 391 -1.46 -12.95 17.93
N ASP A 392 -0.87 -12.56 19.07
CA ASP A 392 -1.38 -12.89 20.42
C ASP A 392 -1.93 -11.65 21.15
N VAL A 393 -1.97 -10.48 20.50
CA VAL A 393 -2.32 -9.20 21.14
C VAL A 393 -3.82 -9.01 21.37
N TRP A 394 -4.68 -9.77 20.69
CA TRP A 394 -6.12 -9.55 20.58
C TRP A 394 -6.87 -9.38 21.92
N PRO A 395 -6.61 -10.18 22.96
CA PRO A 395 -7.29 -10.04 24.26
C PRO A 395 -7.06 -8.68 24.94
N TYR A 396 -5.97 -8.00 24.61
CA TYR A 396 -5.52 -6.80 25.32
C TYR A 396 -5.97 -5.50 24.65
N LEU A 397 -6.40 -5.55 23.39
CA LEU A 397 -6.58 -4.35 22.56
C LEU A 397 -7.73 -3.45 23.03
N GLU A 398 -8.82 -4.01 23.55
CA GLU A 398 -9.94 -3.23 24.06
C GLU A 398 -9.53 -2.40 25.28
N THR A 399 -8.92 -3.05 26.27
CA THR A 399 -8.41 -2.38 27.47
C THR A 399 -7.30 -1.39 27.13
N PHE A 400 -6.41 -1.73 26.20
CA PHE A 400 -5.40 -0.81 25.70
C PHE A 400 -6.01 0.43 25.06
N ALA A 401 -7.08 0.30 24.26
CA ALA A 401 -7.77 1.45 23.67
C ALA A 401 -8.41 2.35 24.74
N GLU A 402 -8.95 1.77 25.82
CA GLU A 402 -9.49 2.53 26.94
C GLU A 402 -8.42 3.32 27.70
N ASP A 403 -7.31 2.66 28.03
CA ASP A 403 -6.19 3.26 28.75
C ASP A 403 -5.52 4.34 27.89
N ALA A 404 -5.25 4.03 26.61
CA ALA A 404 -4.65 4.96 25.67
C ALA A 404 -5.52 6.20 25.45
N ALA A 405 -6.86 6.06 25.46
CA ALA A 405 -7.74 7.22 25.33
C ALA A 405 -7.49 8.26 26.44
N SER A 406 -7.32 7.80 27.69
CA SER A 406 -7.09 8.66 28.84
C SER A 406 -5.72 9.36 28.75
N GLU A 407 -4.67 8.60 28.43
CA GLU A 407 -3.30 9.12 28.31
C GLU A 407 -3.16 10.11 27.13
N ILE A 408 -3.76 9.79 25.98
CA ILE A 408 -3.78 10.68 24.80
C ILE A 408 -4.43 12.03 25.14
N ILE A 409 -5.58 12.02 25.83
CA ILE A 409 -6.27 13.25 26.21
C ILE A 409 -5.42 14.07 27.18
N ALA A 410 -4.73 13.41 28.12
CA ALA A 410 -3.84 14.08 29.07
C ALA A 410 -2.65 14.76 28.37
N GLU A 411 -1.97 14.03 27.47
CA GLU A 411 -0.81 14.54 26.73
C GLU A 411 -1.17 15.64 25.73
N LEU A 412 -2.28 15.49 24.99
CA LEU A 412 -2.71 16.48 24.00
C LEU A 412 -3.46 17.67 24.61
N GLN A 413 -3.86 17.57 25.89
CA GLN A 413 -4.75 18.53 26.56
C GLN A 413 -6.04 18.80 25.76
N GLY A 414 -6.58 17.75 25.14
CA GLY A 414 -7.71 17.84 24.23
C GLY A 414 -7.96 16.55 23.46
N ILE A 415 -8.98 16.54 22.61
CA ILE A 415 -9.21 15.44 21.67
C ILE A 415 -8.26 15.56 20.47
N PRO A 416 -7.89 14.43 19.84
CA PRO A 416 -7.17 14.45 18.58
C PRO A 416 -8.05 15.00 17.44
N ASP A 417 -7.44 15.64 16.46
CA ASP A 417 -8.12 16.05 15.22
C ASP A 417 -8.09 14.93 14.18
N PHE A 418 -7.09 14.05 14.27
CA PHE A 418 -6.85 13.01 13.29
C PHE A 418 -6.20 11.77 13.92
N ILE A 419 -6.74 10.58 13.61
CA ILE A 419 -6.23 9.29 14.08
C ILE A 419 -5.81 8.43 12.89
N ILE A 420 -4.61 7.84 12.96
CA ILE A 420 -4.07 6.92 11.96
C ILE A 420 -3.83 5.56 12.61
N GLY A 421 -4.55 4.54 12.15
CA GLY A 421 -4.27 3.15 12.48
C GLY A 421 -3.18 2.57 11.58
N ASN A 422 -2.33 1.70 12.14
CA ASN A 422 -1.32 0.95 11.38
C ASN A 422 -1.47 -0.54 11.70
N TYR A 423 -1.50 -1.37 10.65
CA TYR A 423 -1.69 -2.82 10.75
C TYR A 423 -3.00 -3.22 11.44
N SER A 424 -3.30 -4.51 11.54
CA SER A 424 -4.58 -5.02 12.02
C SER A 424 -4.95 -4.54 13.43
N ASP A 425 -4.01 -4.64 14.39
CA ASP A 425 -4.20 -4.25 15.79
C ASP A 425 -4.31 -2.73 15.96
N GLY A 426 -3.42 -1.96 15.33
CA GLY A 426 -3.47 -0.50 15.36
C GLY A 426 -4.69 0.07 14.64
N ASN A 427 -5.13 -0.56 13.54
CA ASN A 427 -6.36 -0.21 12.82
C ASN A 427 -7.60 -0.48 13.67
N LEU A 428 -7.63 -1.59 14.42
CA LEU A 428 -8.72 -1.88 15.34
C LEU A 428 -8.77 -0.87 16.49
N VAL A 429 -7.64 -0.62 17.16
CA VAL A 429 -7.56 0.37 18.25
C VAL A 429 -7.93 1.77 17.74
N ALA A 430 -7.45 2.17 16.56
CA ALA A 430 -7.84 3.42 15.91
C ALA A 430 -9.35 3.51 15.67
N SER A 431 -9.99 2.40 15.29
CA SER A 431 -11.44 2.33 15.07
C SER A 431 -12.21 2.56 16.37
N LEU A 432 -11.77 1.95 17.47
CA LEU A 432 -12.37 2.14 18.80
C LEU A 432 -12.20 3.57 19.31
N LEU A 433 -11.00 4.15 19.16
CA LEU A 433 -10.71 5.52 19.58
C LEU A 433 -11.45 6.55 18.73
N ALA A 434 -11.44 6.42 17.41
CA ALA A 434 -12.14 7.31 16.49
C ALA A 434 -13.65 7.29 16.74
N TYR A 435 -14.21 6.12 17.05
CA TYR A 435 -15.60 5.97 17.46
C TYR A 435 -15.91 6.75 18.75
N LYS A 436 -15.09 6.52 19.79
CA LYS A 436 -15.26 7.09 21.13
C LYS A 436 -15.10 8.60 21.14
N MET A 437 -14.15 9.12 20.37
CA MET A 437 -13.78 10.54 20.35
C MET A 437 -14.43 11.33 19.21
N GLY A 438 -15.05 10.66 18.22
CA GLY A 438 -15.69 11.32 17.08
C GLY A 438 -14.71 11.91 16.06
N VAL A 439 -13.51 11.33 15.93
CA VAL A 439 -12.37 11.89 15.18
C VAL A 439 -12.24 11.27 13.79
N THR A 440 -11.73 12.02 12.80
CA THR A 440 -11.44 11.50 11.45
C THR A 440 -10.40 10.38 11.53
N GLN A 441 -10.69 9.24 10.88
CA GLN A 441 -9.84 8.06 10.92
C GLN A 441 -9.24 7.72 9.56
N CYS A 442 -7.93 7.52 9.53
CA CYS A 442 -7.20 6.85 8.46
C CYS A 442 -6.71 5.47 8.92
N THR A 443 -6.69 4.50 8.02
CA THR A 443 -6.04 3.20 8.26
C THR A 443 -4.99 2.91 7.20
N ILE A 444 -3.88 2.32 7.62
CA ILE A 444 -2.80 1.84 6.77
C ILE A 444 -2.56 0.37 7.12
N ALA A 445 -2.82 -0.55 6.19
CA ALA A 445 -2.68 -1.97 6.48
C ALA A 445 -1.21 -2.39 6.64
N HIS A 446 -0.30 -1.83 5.82
CA HIS A 446 1.09 -2.28 5.63
C HIS A 446 1.22 -3.68 5.03
N ALA A 447 0.46 -4.65 5.55
CA ALA A 447 0.29 -5.99 5.00
C ALA A 447 -1.05 -6.58 5.48
N LEU A 448 -1.67 -7.40 4.64
CA LEU A 448 -2.84 -8.21 5.02
C LEU A 448 -2.44 -9.69 5.02
N GLU A 449 -2.50 -10.34 6.18
CA GLU A 449 -1.92 -11.68 6.35
C GLU A 449 -2.65 -12.75 5.52
N LYS A 450 -3.93 -12.54 5.18
CA LYS A 450 -4.72 -13.46 4.35
C LYS A 450 -4.07 -13.78 2.99
N THR A 451 -3.36 -12.82 2.39
CA THR A 451 -2.65 -13.05 1.13
C THR A 451 -1.24 -13.62 1.31
N LYS A 452 -0.63 -13.40 2.48
CA LYS A 452 0.70 -13.91 2.81
C LYS A 452 0.67 -15.38 3.22
N TYR A 453 -0.45 -15.84 3.75
CA TYR A 453 -0.70 -17.24 4.07
C TYR A 453 -1.83 -17.76 3.16
N PRO A 454 -1.49 -18.34 1.99
CA PRO A 454 -2.47 -18.85 1.05
C PRO A 454 -3.45 -19.82 1.73
N GLU A 455 -4.73 -19.73 1.37
CA GLU A 455 -5.79 -20.61 1.87
C GLU A 455 -5.98 -20.56 3.40
N SER A 456 -5.41 -19.54 4.07
CA SER A 456 -5.56 -19.33 5.51
C SER A 456 -6.97 -18.96 5.94
N ASP A 457 -7.83 -18.53 5.01
CA ASP A 457 -9.25 -18.32 5.25
C ASP A 457 -10.02 -19.65 5.25
N ILE A 458 -9.96 -20.41 4.16
CA ILE A 458 -10.68 -21.68 4.03
C ILE A 458 -10.20 -22.74 5.04
N TYR A 459 -8.89 -22.76 5.35
CA TYR A 459 -8.28 -23.67 6.32
C TYR A 459 -7.90 -23.00 7.65
N TRP A 460 -8.56 -21.90 8.01
CA TRP A 460 -8.21 -21.09 9.19
C TRP A 460 -8.05 -21.89 10.50
N LYS A 461 -8.85 -22.95 10.69
CA LYS A 461 -8.78 -23.84 11.86
C LYS A 461 -7.38 -24.46 12.05
N ASN A 462 -6.65 -24.71 10.96
CA ASN A 462 -5.28 -25.24 10.99
C ASN A 462 -4.25 -24.19 11.43
N PHE A 463 -4.58 -22.91 11.29
CA PHE A 463 -3.72 -21.79 11.66
C PHE A 463 -4.09 -21.19 13.02
N GLU A 464 -5.27 -21.51 13.55
CA GLU A 464 -5.86 -20.81 14.68
C GLU A 464 -5.02 -20.92 15.96
N GLU A 465 -4.46 -22.10 16.26
CA GLU A 465 -3.64 -22.29 17.47
C GLU A 465 -2.39 -21.40 17.50
N LYS A 466 -1.84 -21.05 16.33
CA LYS A 466 -0.57 -20.33 16.20
C LYS A 466 -0.70 -18.86 15.80
N TYR A 467 -1.68 -18.54 14.96
CA TYR A 467 -1.78 -17.24 14.30
C TYR A 467 -3.05 -16.48 14.65
N HIS A 468 -4.06 -17.14 15.22
CA HIS A 468 -5.33 -16.52 15.61
C HIS A 468 -5.97 -15.70 14.48
N PHE A 469 -5.98 -16.26 13.26
CA PHE A 469 -6.47 -15.57 12.07
C PHE A 469 -7.96 -15.25 12.14
N SER A 470 -8.75 -16.00 12.92
CA SER A 470 -10.15 -15.66 13.17
C SER A 470 -10.27 -14.23 13.75
N CYS A 471 -9.45 -13.88 14.75
CA CYS A 471 -9.38 -12.54 15.33
C CYS A 471 -8.87 -11.52 14.32
N GLN A 472 -7.77 -11.84 13.63
CA GLN A 472 -7.13 -10.90 12.72
C GLN A 472 -8.03 -10.51 11.54
N PHE A 473 -8.61 -11.48 10.84
CA PHE A 473 -9.47 -11.21 9.68
C PHE A 473 -10.77 -10.50 10.10
N THR A 474 -11.29 -10.80 11.30
CA THR A 474 -12.41 -10.04 11.88
C THR A 474 -12.02 -8.58 12.14
N ALA A 475 -10.86 -8.34 12.74
CA ALA A 475 -10.35 -6.99 13.03
C ALA A 475 -10.11 -6.19 11.75
N ASP A 476 -9.51 -6.82 10.74
CA ASP A 476 -9.27 -6.23 9.42
C ASP A 476 -10.59 -5.78 8.77
N LEU A 477 -11.61 -6.65 8.71
CA LEU A 477 -12.93 -6.30 8.16
C LEU A 477 -13.59 -5.14 8.90
N ILE A 478 -13.50 -5.12 10.23
CA ILE A 478 -14.05 -4.04 11.05
C ILE A 478 -13.36 -2.73 10.69
N ALA A 479 -12.03 -2.70 10.69
CA ALA A 479 -11.30 -1.46 10.52
C ALA A 479 -11.36 -0.94 9.08
N MET A 480 -11.31 -1.81 8.06
CA MET A 480 -11.49 -1.44 6.65
C MET A 480 -12.82 -0.71 6.40
N ASN A 481 -13.89 -1.19 7.04
CA ASN A 481 -15.22 -0.61 6.87
C ASN A 481 -15.48 0.58 7.79
N ASN A 482 -14.80 0.67 8.94
CA ASN A 482 -14.91 1.80 9.87
C ASN A 482 -14.13 3.05 9.42
N ALA A 483 -13.03 2.87 8.67
CA ALA A 483 -12.17 3.97 8.24
C ALA A 483 -12.91 5.06 7.45
N ASP A 484 -12.55 6.33 7.68
CA ASP A 484 -13.02 7.43 6.84
C ASP A 484 -12.33 7.39 5.47
N PHE A 485 -11.03 7.07 5.47
CA PHE A 485 -10.25 6.73 4.28
C PHE A 485 -9.12 5.74 4.58
N ILE A 486 -8.66 5.07 3.54
CA ILE A 486 -7.60 4.07 3.57
C ILE A 486 -6.44 4.58 2.73
N ILE A 487 -5.22 4.54 3.28
CA ILE A 487 -4.00 4.77 2.51
C ILE A 487 -3.34 3.43 2.19
N THR A 488 -2.97 3.28 0.93
CA THR A 488 -2.12 2.19 0.45
C THR A 488 -0.85 2.75 -0.16
N SER A 489 0.21 1.94 -0.20
CA SER A 489 1.48 2.36 -0.80
C SER A 489 1.47 2.20 -2.32
N THR A 490 0.66 1.27 -2.83
CA THR A 490 0.60 0.87 -4.25
C THR A 490 -0.83 0.56 -4.70
N TYR A 491 -1.05 0.52 -6.01
CA TYR A 491 -2.29 0.03 -6.63
C TYR A 491 -2.47 -1.48 -6.40
N GLN A 492 -1.38 -2.24 -6.48
CA GLN A 492 -1.28 -3.68 -6.27
C GLN A 492 -1.83 -4.08 -4.90
N GLU A 493 -1.57 -3.28 -3.87
CA GLU A 493 -2.11 -3.49 -2.53
C GLU A 493 -3.65 -3.51 -2.55
N ILE A 494 -4.28 -2.66 -3.36
CA ILE A 494 -5.75 -2.60 -3.48
C ILE A 494 -6.26 -3.69 -4.41
N ALA A 495 -5.87 -3.64 -5.68
CA ALA A 495 -6.49 -4.39 -6.78
C ALA A 495 -5.50 -5.19 -7.63
N GLY A 496 -4.29 -5.41 -7.13
CA GLY A 496 -3.34 -6.33 -7.75
C GLY A 496 -2.94 -5.91 -9.17
N THR A 497 -2.62 -6.90 -10.00
CA THR A 497 -2.34 -6.70 -11.43
C THR A 497 -3.56 -7.12 -12.26
N LYS A 498 -3.41 -7.10 -13.59
CA LYS A 498 -4.39 -7.73 -14.48
C LYS A 498 -4.60 -9.22 -14.15
N ASN A 499 -3.53 -9.93 -13.79
CA ASN A 499 -3.55 -11.39 -13.65
C ASN A 499 -3.58 -11.87 -12.20
N THR A 500 -3.21 -11.01 -11.24
CA THR A 500 -3.13 -11.36 -9.82
C THR A 500 -4.07 -10.48 -8.99
N VAL A 501 -4.76 -11.09 -8.04
CA VAL A 501 -5.66 -10.40 -7.10
C VAL A 501 -4.89 -9.46 -6.15
N GLY A 502 -5.48 -8.32 -5.82
CA GLY A 502 -4.94 -7.39 -4.82
C GLY A 502 -5.10 -7.87 -3.38
N GLN A 503 -4.39 -7.23 -2.44
CA GLN A 503 -4.50 -7.60 -1.03
C GLN A 503 -5.90 -7.29 -0.48
N TYR A 504 -6.38 -6.05 -0.64
CA TYR A 504 -7.74 -5.68 -0.24
C TYR A 504 -8.80 -6.40 -1.09
N GLU A 505 -8.59 -6.53 -2.40
CA GLU A 505 -9.52 -7.26 -3.27
C GLU A 505 -9.76 -8.71 -2.84
N SER A 506 -8.73 -9.38 -2.30
CA SER A 506 -8.90 -10.73 -1.76
C SER A 506 -9.86 -10.80 -0.56
N HIS A 507 -10.21 -9.66 0.06
CA HIS A 507 -11.17 -9.54 1.16
C HIS A 507 -12.56 -9.14 0.66
N THR A 508 -12.77 -8.97 -0.65
CA THR A 508 -14.10 -8.70 -1.22
C THR A 508 -15.04 -9.88 -0.94
N ALA A 509 -14.61 -11.11 -1.20
CA ALA A 509 -15.40 -12.30 -0.94
C ALA A 509 -14.52 -13.46 -0.45
N PHE A 510 -14.84 -14.01 0.72
CA PHE A 510 -14.14 -15.18 1.29
C PHE A 510 -14.98 -15.83 2.39
N THR A 511 -14.56 -17.00 2.88
CA THR A 511 -15.27 -17.72 3.94
C THR A 511 -14.29 -18.29 4.96
N LEU A 512 -14.73 -18.31 6.23
CA LEU A 512 -14.08 -19.03 7.32
C LEU A 512 -15.03 -20.18 7.71
N PRO A 513 -14.87 -21.39 7.13
CA PRO A 513 -15.81 -22.48 7.32
C PRO A 513 -16.07 -22.77 8.80
N GLY A 514 -17.35 -22.83 9.17
CA GLY A 514 -17.81 -23.00 10.55
C GLY A 514 -17.81 -21.73 11.43
N LEU A 515 -17.45 -20.56 10.91
CA LEU A 515 -17.45 -19.30 11.68
C LEU A 515 -18.38 -18.22 11.10
N TYR A 516 -18.09 -17.74 9.89
CA TYR A 516 -18.93 -16.81 9.10
C TYR A 516 -18.46 -16.79 7.63
N ARG A 517 -19.34 -16.28 6.77
CA ARG A 517 -19.06 -16.06 5.33
C ARG A 517 -19.04 -14.57 5.04
N VAL A 518 -18.16 -14.13 4.15
CA VAL A 518 -18.04 -12.74 3.72
C VAL A 518 -18.45 -12.67 2.25
N VAL A 519 -19.66 -12.18 1.99
CA VAL A 519 -20.23 -12.09 0.63
C VAL A 519 -19.73 -10.82 -0.05
N HIS A 520 -19.66 -9.72 0.69
CA HIS A 520 -19.08 -8.47 0.21
C HIS A 520 -18.40 -7.73 1.37
N GLY A 521 -17.11 -8.01 1.58
CA GLY A 521 -16.31 -7.47 2.69
C GLY A 521 -15.75 -6.08 2.45
N ILE A 522 -15.29 -5.82 1.22
CA ILE A 522 -14.73 -4.52 0.80
C ILE A 522 -14.86 -4.38 -0.73
N ASP A 523 -15.05 -3.15 -1.21
CA ASP A 523 -15.08 -2.83 -2.64
C ASP A 523 -13.80 -2.09 -3.03
N VAL A 524 -13.03 -2.62 -3.99
CA VAL A 524 -11.82 -1.96 -4.50
C VAL A 524 -12.10 -0.62 -5.18
N PHE A 525 -13.34 -0.38 -5.60
CA PHE A 525 -13.79 0.88 -6.16
C PHE A 525 -14.21 1.89 -5.10
N ASP A 526 -14.22 1.54 -3.82
CA ASP A 526 -14.64 2.46 -2.77
C ASP A 526 -13.81 3.76 -2.81
N PRO A 527 -14.46 4.95 -2.87
CA PRO A 527 -13.76 6.23 -2.88
C PRO A 527 -12.90 6.47 -1.65
N LYS A 528 -12.98 5.65 -0.59
CA LYS A 528 -12.12 5.75 0.57
C LYS A 528 -10.66 5.34 0.29
N PHE A 529 -10.38 4.59 -0.78
CA PHE A 529 -9.03 4.16 -1.13
C PHE A 529 -8.20 5.26 -1.79
N ASN A 530 -7.01 5.54 -1.23
CA ASN A 530 -6.07 6.52 -1.75
C ASN A 530 -4.64 5.97 -1.74
N ILE A 531 -4.00 5.96 -2.90
CA ILE A 531 -2.59 5.57 -3.00
C ILE A 531 -1.74 6.77 -2.60
N VAL A 532 -0.99 6.65 -1.51
CA VAL A 532 -0.03 7.66 -1.04
C VAL A 532 1.28 6.95 -0.72
N SER A 533 2.16 6.90 -1.72
CA SER A 533 3.40 6.14 -1.60
C SER A 533 4.39 6.82 -0.65
N PRO A 534 5.01 6.06 0.28
CA PRO A 534 6.01 6.60 1.21
C PRO A 534 7.35 6.86 0.48
N GLY A 535 8.29 7.49 1.19
CA GLY A 535 9.64 7.76 0.70
C GLY A 535 10.75 7.25 1.62
N ALA A 536 11.98 7.56 1.27
CA ALA A 536 13.14 7.39 2.14
C ALA A 536 13.49 8.72 2.84
N ASP A 537 14.09 8.65 4.02
CA ASP A 537 14.63 9.82 4.71
C ASP A 537 15.82 10.37 3.94
N MET A 538 15.64 11.53 3.30
CA MET A 538 16.64 12.17 2.44
C MET A 538 17.87 12.68 3.19
N THR A 539 17.83 12.75 4.52
CA THR A 539 19.01 13.08 5.34
C THR A 539 19.93 11.88 5.53
N ILE A 540 19.38 10.66 5.43
CA ILE A 540 20.10 9.39 5.57
C ILE A 540 20.47 8.81 4.21
N TYR A 541 19.49 8.77 3.30
CA TYR A 541 19.60 8.22 1.96
C TYR A 541 19.59 9.37 0.97
N PHE A 542 20.71 9.57 0.29
CA PHE A 542 20.89 10.62 -0.71
C PHE A 542 21.86 10.11 -1.78
N PRO A 543 21.92 10.76 -2.97
CA PRO A 543 22.73 10.29 -4.09
C PRO A 543 24.21 10.11 -3.74
N TYR A 544 24.82 9.00 -4.17
CA TYR A 544 26.24 8.71 -3.95
C TYR A 544 27.21 9.75 -4.53
N THR A 545 26.73 10.58 -5.46
CA THR A 545 27.43 11.68 -6.13
C THR A 545 27.60 12.93 -5.27
N GLU A 546 26.82 13.09 -4.20
CA GLU A 546 26.92 14.23 -3.28
C GLU A 546 28.08 14.08 -2.30
N LYS A 547 29.31 14.22 -2.83
CA LYS A 547 30.56 13.94 -2.11
C LYS A 547 30.72 14.75 -0.80
N GLN A 548 30.14 15.94 -0.73
CA GLN A 548 30.17 16.81 0.45
C GLN A 548 29.35 16.29 1.64
N LEU A 549 28.35 15.43 1.41
CA LEU A 549 27.50 14.86 2.46
C LEU A 549 27.97 13.46 2.90
N ARG A 550 28.96 12.88 2.22
CA ARG A 550 29.42 11.50 2.45
C ARG A 550 30.03 11.34 3.85
N LEU A 551 29.66 10.24 4.51
CA LEU A 551 30.13 9.91 5.85
C LEU A 551 31.45 9.14 5.77
N THR A 552 32.50 9.78 5.24
CA THR A 552 33.80 9.13 4.95
C THR A 552 34.49 8.57 6.21
N ALA A 553 34.21 9.12 7.39
CA ALA A 553 34.69 8.57 8.66
C ALA A 553 34.20 7.13 8.95
N LEU A 554 33.16 6.66 8.27
CA LEU A 554 32.65 5.29 8.39
C LEU A 554 33.34 4.31 7.42
N HIS A 555 34.13 4.80 6.45
CA HIS A 555 34.66 3.96 5.37
C HIS A 555 35.57 2.84 5.89
N ASP A 556 36.46 3.11 6.84
CA ASP A 556 37.31 2.07 7.45
C ASP A 556 36.48 0.94 8.08
N SER A 557 35.37 1.31 8.76
CA SER A 557 34.47 0.34 9.37
C SER A 557 33.69 -0.47 8.33
N LEU A 558 33.29 0.15 7.22
CA LEU A 558 32.61 -0.51 6.11
C LEU A 558 33.55 -1.42 5.34
N GLU A 559 34.80 -1.01 5.13
CA GLU A 559 35.82 -1.83 4.49
C GLU A 559 36.17 -3.05 5.33
N LYS A 560 36.23 -2.90 6.65
CA LYS A 560 36.34 -4.04 7.55
C LYS A 560 35.14 -4.98 7.39
N LEU A 561 33.93 -4.44 7.47
CA LEU A 561 32.69 -5.21 7.33
C LEU A 561 32.60 -5.99 6.00
N LEU A 562 33.06 -5.39 4.90
CA LEU A 562 32.98 -5.96 3.55
C LEU A 562 34.17 -6.88 3.21
N TYR A 563 35.37 -6.57 3.69
CA TYR A 563 36.61 -7.14 3.15
C TYR A 563 37.57 -7.75 4.19
N ASP A 564 37.27 -7.68 5.48
CA ASP A 564 38.07 -8.38 6.51
C ASP A 564 37.96 -9.91 6.32
N PRO A 565 39.06 -10.66 6.23
CA PRO A 565 39.00 -12.11 6.08
C PRO A 565 38.53 -12.85 7.34
N GLU A 566 38.51 -12.19 8.51
CA GLU A 566 38.05 -12.77 9.77
C GLU A 566 36.59 -13.28 9.67
N GLN A 567 36.34 -14.45 10.24
CA GLN A 567 35.01 -15.07 10.31
C GLN A 567 34.50 -14.93 11.74
N ASN A 568 33.36 -14.27 11.93
CA ASN A 568 32.79 -14.01 13.26
C ASN A 568 31.25 -13.89 13.16
N ASP A 569 30.61 -13.57 14.28
CA ASP A 569 29.15 -13.44 14.35
C ASP A 569 28.59 -12.21 13.58
N GLU A 570 29.44 -11.25 13.20
CA GLU A 570 29.05 -10.09 12.40
C GLU A 570 29.13 -10.37 10.90
N HIS A 571 30.09 -11.16 10.45
CA HIS A 571 30.27 -11.47 9.04
C HIS A 571 31.01 -12.80 8.78
N VAL A 572 30.57 -13.51 7.74
CA VAL A 572 31.20 -14.73 7.20
C VAL A 572 31.32 -14.69 5.67
N GLY A 573 32.15 -15.58 5.12
CA GLY A 573 32.59 -15.51 3.73
C GLY A 573 33.76 -14.55 3.54
N THR A 574 34.27 -14.43 2.32
CA THR A 574 35.39 -13.56 1.96
C THR A 574 35.21 -13.03 0.53
N ILE A 575 35.81 -11.87 0.25
CA ILE A 575 35.92 -11.30 -1.09
C ILE A 575 37.40 -11.13 -1.41
N ASP A 576 37.87 -11.89 -2.41
CA ASP A 576 39.28 -11.90 -2.81
C ASP A 576 39.58 -10.76 -3.80
N ASP A 577 38.70 -10.57 -4.79
CA ASP A 577 38.85 -9.54 -5.83
C ASP A 577 37.98 -8.32 -5.51
N ARG A 578 38.58 -7.31 -4.91
CA ARG A 578 37.92 -6.04 -4.56
C ARG A 578 37.63 -5.14 -5.78
N SER A 579 38.19 -5.44 -6.95
CA SER A 579 37.97 -4.63 -8.16
C SER A 579 36.62 -4.90 -8.83
N LYS A 580 35.99 -6.03 -8.51
CA LYS A 580 34.68 -6.39 -9.04
C LYS A 580 33.56 -5.56 -8.39
N PRO A 581 32.54 -5.17 -9.16
CA PRO A 581 31.29 -4.65 -8.61
C PRO A 581 30.65 -5.59 -7.59
N LEU A 582 29.85 -5.00 -6.71
CA LEU A 582 29.11 -5.73 -5.68
C LEU A 582 27.63 -5.85 -6.04
N ILE A 583 27.11 -7.08 -6.07
CA ILE A 583 25.68 -7.36 -6.00
C ILE A 583 25.31 -7.30 -4.51
N PHE A 584 24.47 -6.35 -4.14
CA PHE A 584 24.13 -6.07 -2.75
C PHE A 584 22.65 -6.38 -2.48
N THR A 585 22.35 -7.01 -1.36
CA THR A 585 20.99 -7.13 -0.83
C THR A 585 20.98 -6.93 0.67
N MET A 586 19.90 -6.34 1.18
CA MET A 586 19.68 -6.15 2.61
C MET A 586 18.21 -6.38 2.94
N ALA A 587 17.92 -7.37 3.79
CA ALA A 587 16.57 -7.67 4.25
C ALA A 587 16.60 -8.50 5.53
N ARG A 588 15.42 -8.72 6.14
CA ARG A 588 15.25 -9.81 7.11
C ARG A 588 15.46 -11.16 6.42
N LEU A 589 15.92 -12.15 7.19
CA LEU A 589 16.15 -13.49 6.69
C LEU A 589 14.93 -14.37 6.99
N ASP A 590 13.98 -14.39 6.04
CA ASP A 590 12.78 -15.21 6.10
C ASP A 590 12.50 -15.84 4.72
N LYS A 591 11.59 -16.83 4.67
CA LYS A 591 11.28 -17.58 3.45
C LYS A 591 10.74 -16.70 2.33
N VAL A 592 9.97 -15.67 2.66
CA VAL A 592 9.32 -14.78 1.69
C VAL A 592 10.35 -13.84 1.07
N LYS A 593 11.31 -13.34 1.85
CA LYS A 593 12.41 -12.49 1.35
C LYS A 593 13.36 -13.22 0.42
N ASN A 594 13.43 -14.57 0.49
CA ASN A 594 14.09 -15.42 -0.49
C ASN A 594 15.57 -15.06 -0.76
N ILE A 595 16.27 -14.64 0.31
CA ILE A 595 17.68 -14.30 0.23
C ILE A 595 18.52 -15.53 -0.14
N THR A 596 18.16 -16.70 0.39
CA THR A 596 18.79 -17.98 0.00
C THR A 596 18.60 -18.31 -1.48
N GLY A 597 17.46 -17.94 -2.08
CA GLY A 597 17.22 -18.10 -3.53
C GLY A 597 18.18 -17.28 -4.37
N LEU A 598 18.49 -16.03 -3.97
CA LEU A 598 19.50 -15.21 -4.62
C LEU A 598 20.91 -15.81 -4.52
N VAL A 599 21.27 -16.36 -3.34
CA VAL A 599 22.56 -17.04 -3.15
C VAL A 599 22.67 -18.28 -4.04
N GLU A 600 21.61 -19.08 -4.14
CA GLU A 600 21.57 -20.24 -5.02
C GLU A 600 21.70 -19.84 -6.51
N LEU A 601 20.95 -18.83 -6.94
CA LEU A 601 21.03 -18.25 -8.29
C LEU A 601 22.46 -17.81 -8.62
N TYR A 602 23.08 -17.03 -7.74
CA TYR A 602 24.47 -16.56 -7.91
C TYR A 602 25.45 -17.73 -7.95
N GLY A 603 25.29 -18.71 -7.06
CA GLY A 603 26.15 -19.88 -6.99
C GLY A 603 26.13 -20.76 -8.25
N LYS A 604 24.97 -20.87 -8.92
CA LYS A 604 24.78 -21.63 -10.16
C LYS A 604 25.39 -20.93 -11.38
N ASN A 605 25.37 -19.60 -11.45
CA ASN A 605 25.81 -18.86 -12.63
C ASN A 605 27.29 -18.47 -12.55
N ALA A 606 28.16 -19.29 -13.18
CA ALA A 606 29.60 -19.05 -13.20
C ALA A 606 29.97 -17.69 -13.84
N ARG A 607 29.25 -17.27 -14.89
CA ARG A 607 29.50 -16.00 -15.55
C ARG A 607 29.21 -14.81 -14.65
N LEU A 608 28.13 -14.87 -13.88
CA LEU A 608 27.80 -13.82 -12.91
C LEU A 608 28.88 -13.70 -11.82
N ARG A 609 29.42 -14.83 -11.34
CA ARG A 609 30.53 -14.88 -10.36
C ARG A 609 31.84 -14.32 -10.90
N GLU A 610 32.10 -14.46 -12.20
CA GLU A 610 33.24 -13.82 -12.85
C GLU A 610 33.11 -12.29 -12.85
N LEU A 611 31.89 -11.79 -13.09
CA LEU A 611 31.62 -10.36 -13.28
C LEU A 611 31.50 -9.57 -11.96
N ALA A 612 30.93 -10.16 -10.91
CA ALA A 612 30.62 -9.45 -9.66
C ALA A 612 30.75 -10.34 -8.41
N ASN A 613 30.97 -9.73 -7.25
CA ASN A 613 30.89 -10.40 -5.94
C ASN A 613 29.48 -10.23 -5.34
N LEU A 614 29.05 -11.15 -4.48
CA LEU A 614 27.76 -11.07 -3.80
C LEU A 614 27.92 -10.70 -2.31
N VAL A 615 27.21 -9.66 -1.88
CA VAL A 615 27.12 -9.19 -0.50
C VAL A 615 25.67 -9.28 -0.02
N VAL A 616 25.45 -10.07 1.02
CA VAL A 616 24.13 -10.27 1.65
C VAL A 616 24.18 -9.70 3.07
N VAL A 617 23.24 -8.82 3.40
CA VAL A 617 23.01 -8.36 4.77
C VAL A 617 21.65 -8.89 5.24
N GLY A 618 21.64 -9.74 6.26
CA GLY A 618 20.38 -10.24 6.80
C GLY A 618 20.53 -11.37 7.79
N GLY A 619 19.67 -11.33 8.81
CA GLY A 619 19.59 -12.32 9.89
C GLY A 619 20.85 -12.44 10.74
N TYR A 620 20.86 -13.45 11.61
CA TYR A 620 22.05 -13.89 12.34
C TYR A 620 22.86 -14.91 11.51
N VAL A 621 24.18 -14.95 11.71
CA VAL A 621 25.02 -15.97 11.06
C VAL A 621 24.95 -17.32 11.77
N ASP A 622 24.84 -17.35 13.10
CA ASP A 622 24.68 -18.58 13.89
C ASP A 622 23.20 -18.81 14.24
N VAL A 623 22.72 -20.01 13.93
CA VAL A 623 21.37 -20.50 14.22
C VAL A 623 21.02 -20.37 15.71
N LYS A 624 21.99 -20.49 16.61
CA LYS A 624 21.79 -20.42 18.08
C LYS A 624 21.38 -19.02 18.56
N ASN A 625 21.65 -18.00 17.77
CA ASN A 625 21.32 -16.61 18.11
C ASN A 625 19.89 -16.24 17.70
N SER A 626 19.26 -17.03 16.83
CA SER A 626 17.87 -16.82 16.45
C SER A 626 16.89 -17.58 17.36
N LYS A 627 15.74 -16.96 17.63
CA LYS A 627 14.58 -17.60 18.24
C LYS A 627 13.43 -17.79 17.24
N ASP A 628 13.59 -17.29 16.01
CA ASP A 628 12.58 -17.39 14.96
C ASP A 628 12.81 -18.66 14.13
N ARG A 629 11.75 -19.47 13.99
CA ARG A 629 11.87 -20.78 13.35
C ARG A 629 12.10 -20.69 11.84
N GLU A 630 11.65 -19.63 11.18
CA GLU A 630 11.89 -19.45 9.74
C GLU A 630 13.32 -18.98 9.49
N GLU A 631 13.79 -18.00 10.26
CA GLU A 631 15.16 -17.53 10.21
C GLU A 631 16.17 -18.66 10.47
N MET A 632 15.94 -19.49 11.50
CA MET A 632 16.81 -20.64 11.79
C MET A 632 16.98 -21.58 10.58
N LYS A 633 15.88 -21.88 9.86
CA LYS A 633 15.93 -22.74 8.67
C LYS A 633 16.65 -22.08 7.50
N GLU A 634 16.44 -20.78 7.32
CA GLU A 634 17.12 -20.02 6.27
C GLU A 634 18.62 -19.87 6.58
N ILE A 635 19.03 -19.75 7.84
CA ILE A 635 20.45 -19.78 8.27
C ILE A 635 21.11 -21.10 7.88
N GLU A 636 20.48 -22.24 8.22
CA GLU A 636 20.98 -23.56 7.86
C GLU A 636 21.15 -23.70 6.34
N LYS A 637 20.13 -23.26 5.58
CA LYS A 637 20.14 -23.26 4.12
C LYS A 637 21.25 -22.35 3.55
N MET A 638 21.50 -21.18 4.13
CA MET A 638 22.59 -20.28 3.72
C MET A 638 23.96 -20.98 3.84
N HIS A 639 24.24 -21.62 4.98
CA HIS A 639 25.49 -22.37 5.19
C HIS A 639 25.65 -23.53 4.20
N ASP A 640 24.57 -24.27 3.95
CA ASP A 640 24.57 -25.36 2.97
C ASP A 640 24.86 -24.86 1.55
N LEU A 641 24.27 -23.74 1.14
CA LEU A 641 24.50 -23.13 -0.18
C LEU A 641 25.94 -22.64 -0.32
N MET A 642 26.50 -21.98 0.70
CA MET A 642 27.90 -21.54 0.71
C MET A 642 28.86 -22.72 0.48
N LYS A 643 28.61 -23.85 1.15
CA LYS A 643 29.41 -25.08 1.01
C LYS A 643 29.19 -25.75 -0.36
N LYS A 644 27.94 -25.90 -0.79
CA LYS A 644 27.55 -26.56 -2.05
C LYS A 644 28.16 -25.87 -3.26
N TYR A 645 28.09 -24.54 -3.31
CA TYR A 645 28.56 -23.75 -4.46
C TYR A 645 29.99 -23.23 -4.32
N LYS A 646 30.67 -23.53 -3.21
CA LYS A 646 32.05 -23.11 -2.89
C LYS A 646 32.21 -21.60 -3.09
N LEU A 647 31.44 -20.82 -2.34
CA LEU A 647 31.32 -19.37 -2.54
C LEU A 647 32.45 -18.55 -1.90
N HIS A 648 33.42 -19.21 -1.23
CA HIS A 648 34.56 -18.53 -0.62
C HIS A 648 35.33 -17.71 -1.66
N GLY A 649 35.69 -16.46 -1.30
CA GLY A 649 36.40 -15.52 -2.15
C GLY A 649 35.52 -14.66 -3.07
N GLN A 650 34.23 -14.96 -3.21
CA GLN A 650 33.29 -14.16 -4.02
C GLN A 650 31.99 -13.78 -3.29
N PHE A 651 31.85 -14.17 -2.02
CA PHE A 651 30.63 -14.02 -1.25
C PHE A 651 30.90 -13.52 0.16
N ARG A 652 30.11 -12.53 0.59
CA ARG A 652 30.11 -11.99 1.95
C ARG A 652 28.70 -12.00 2.50
N TRP A 653 28.51 -12.66 3.65
CA TRP A 653 27.29 -12.58 4.44
C TRP A 653 27.55 -11.78 5.71
N ILE A 654 26.75 -10.75 5.94
CA ILE A 654 26.83 -9.82 7.06
C ILE A 654 25.54 -9.94 7.87
N SER A 655 25.67 -9.99 9.19
CA SER A 655 24.55 -9.98 10.13
C SER A 655 23.73 -8.68 10.04
N ALA A 656 22.47 -8.73 10.47
CA ALA A 656 21.54 -7.61 10.40
C ALA A 656 22.13 -6.28 10.92
N GLN A 657 21.93 -5.20 10.15
CA GLN A 657 22.51 -3.89 10.42
C GLN A 657 21.46 -2.92 10.99
N THR A 658 21.68 -2.44 12.23
CA THR A 658 20.71 -1.62 12.96
C THR A 658 20.94 -0.11 12.86
N ASN A 659 22.07 0.34 12.31
CA ASN A 659 22.40 1.76 12.22
C ASN A 659 22.05 2.33 10.84
N ARG A 660 20.96 3.09 10.75
CA ARG A 660 20.47 3.67 9.49
C ARG A 660 21.47 4.59 8.80
N ALA A 661 22.23 5.40 9.55
CA ALA A 661 23.23 6.29 8.98
C ALA A 661 24.38 5.50 8.30
N ARG A 662 24.85 4.43 8.96
CA ARG A 662 25.82 3.50 8.38
C ARG A 662 25.24 2.77 7.17
N ASN A 663 23.98 2.35 7.23
CA ASN A 663 23.29 1.68 6.11
C ASN A 663 23.18 2.59 4.88
N GLY A 664 22.83 3.87 5.08
CA GLY A 664 22.81 4.85 3.99
C GLY A 664 24.19 5.02 3.34
N GLU A 665 25.26 5.06 4.15
CA GLU A 665 26.62 5.12 3.61
C GLU A 665 27.05 3.82 2.93
N LEU A 666 26.60 2.66 3.42
CA LEU A 666 26.83 1.36 2.78
C LEU A 666 26.23 1.34 1.37
N TYR A 667 24.96 1.71 1.18
CA TYR A 667 24.35 1.81 -0.17
C TYR A 667 25.18 2.68 -1.12
N ARG A 668 25.64 3.85 -0.64
CA ARG A 668 26.49 4.76 -1.44
C ARG A 668 27.88 4.19 -1.71
N TYR A 669 28.47 3.45 -0.77
CA TYR A 669 29.74 2.74 -0.96
C TYR A 669 29.60 1.66 -2.05
N ILE A 670 28.52 0.88 -2.02
CA ILE A 670 28.22 -0.09 -3.10
C ILE A 670 28.09 0.63 -4.46
N ALA A 671 27.42 1.78 -4.51
CA ALA A 671 27.30 2.58 -5.72
C ALA A 671 28.66 3.10 -6.26
N ASP A 672 29.61 3.43 -5.38
CA ASP A 672 30.98 3.79 -5.78
C ASP A 672 31.68 2.63 -6.50
N THR A 673 31.41 1.38 -6.10
CA THR A 673 31.95 0.16 -6.76
C THR A 673 31.25 -0.19 -8.10
N ARG A 674 30.31 0.63 -8.57
CA ARG A 674 29.42 0.32 -9.71
C ARG A 674 28.62 -0.98 -9.51
N GLY A 675 28.30 -1.27 -8.25
CA GLY A 675 27.45 -2.38 -7.87
C GLY A 675 25.98 -2.19 -8.22
N VAL A 676 25.15 -3.12 -7.78
CA VAL A 676 23.68 -3.10 -7.95
C VAL A 676 23.00 -3.55 -6.67
N PHE A 677 21.74 -3.14 -6.47
CA PHE A 677 20.87 -3.70 -5.43
C PHE A 677 20.00 -4.80 -6.02
N VAL A 678 19.83 -5.91 -5.31
CA VAL A 678 18.92 -6.99 -5.70
C VAL A 678 17.94 -7.28 -4.57
N GLN A 679 16.65 -7.26 -4.89
CA GLN A 679 15.54 -7.61 -4.02
C GLN A 679 14.87 -8.88 -4.60
N PRO A 680 15.12 -10.07 -4.04
CA PRO A 680 14.74 -11.35 -4.66
C PRO A 680 13.47 -11.99 -4.07
N ALA A 681 12.65 -11.25 -3.31
CA ALA A 681 11.52 -11.84 -2.59
C ALA A 681 10.54 -12.55 -3.53
N ILE A 682 9.96 -13.64 -3.03
CA ILE A 682 8.83 -14.31 -3.66
C ILE A 682 7.67 -13.32 -3.87
N TYR A 683 7.43 -12.48 -2.86
CA TYR A 683 6.48 -11.39 -2.91
C TYR A 683 6.97 -10.26 -1.98
N GLU A 684 6.87 -9.01 -2.43
CA GLU A 684 7.23 -7.83 -1.64
C GLU A 684 6.07 -6.83 -1.62
N ALA A 685 5.48 -6.56 -0.46
CA ALA A 685 4.29 -5.71 -0.38
C ALA A 685 4.54 -4.28 -0.90
N PHE A 686 5.69 -3.69 -0.53
CA PHE A 686 6.12 -2.39 -1.03
C PHE A 686 7.60 -2.40 -1.43
N GLY A 687 8.50 -2.65 -0.47
CA GLY A 687 9.94 -2.70 -0.69
C GLY A 687 10.63 -1.36 -0.41
N LEU A 688 10.63 -0.91 0.85
CA LEU A 688 11.38 0.30 1.25
C LEU A 688 12.87 0.23 0.87
N THR A 689 13.49 -0.95 0.91
CA THR A 689 14.90 -1.12 0.51
C THR A 689 15.14 -0.84 -0.97
N VAL A 690 14.13 -1.06 -1.84
CA VAL A 690 14.16 -0.64 -3.25
C VAL A 690 14.18 0.89 -3.34
N VAL A 691 13.32 1.57 -2.57
CA VAL A 691 13.29 3.04 -2.50
C VAL A 691 14.61 3.60 -1.94
N GLU A 692 15.15 3.01 -0.87
CA GLU A 692 16.44 3.41 -0.27
C GLU A 692 17.60 3.28 -1.27
N ALA A 693 17.71 2.13 -1.95
CA ALA A 693 18.74 1.88 -2.95
C ALA A 693 18.65 2.87 -4.13
N MET A 694 17.45 3.07 -4.67
CA MET A 694 17.22 4.02 -5.76
C MET A 694 17.49 5.47 -5.33
N THR A 695 17.13 5.86 -4.10
CA THR A 695 17.44 7.18 -3.51
C THR A 695 18.95 7.42 -3.42
N CYS A 696 19.73 6.37 -3.14
CA CYS A 696 21.19 6.44 -3.12
C CYS A 696 21.83 6.43 -4.53
N GLY A 697 21.03 6.26 -5.58
CA GLY A 697 21.49 6.16 -6.97
C GLY A 697 22.06 4.78 -7.31
N LEU A 698 21.67 3.73 -6.59
CA LEU A 698 22.11 2.36 -6.86
C LEU A 698 21.13 1.68 -7.83
N PRO A 699 21.55 1.27 -9.06
CA PRO A 699 20.70 0.51 -9.96
C PRO A 699 20.12 -0.73 -9.27
N THR A 700 18.81 -0.91 -9.41
CA THR A 700 18.07 -1.88 -8.61
C THR A 700 17.36 -2.91 -9.49
N PHE A 701 17.47 -4.18 -9.09
CA PHE A 701 16.76 -5.33 -9.62
C PHE A 701 15.81 -5.83 -8.54
N ALA A 702 14.50 -5.79 -8.77
CA ALA A 702 13.52 -6.18 -7.75
C ALA A 702 12.47 -7.14 -8.29
N THR A 703 11.85 -7.89 -7.39
CA THR A 703 10.78 -8.84 -7.75
C THR A 703 9.66 -8.17 -8.57
N CYS A 704 9.13 -8.86 -9.57
CA CYS A 704 7.94 -8.43 -10.29
C CYS A 704 6.63 -8.72 -9.52
N HIS A 705 6.71 -9.40 -8.36
CA HIS A 705 5.54 -9.76 -7.55
C HIS A 705 5.37 -8.83 -6.36
N GLY A 706 4.39 -7.92 -6.45
CA GLY A 706 4.06 -6.98 -5.38
C GLY A 706 4.42 -5.53 -5.72
N GLY A 707 4.69 -4.73 -4.69
CA GLY A 707 4.91 -3.29 -4.81
C GLY A 707 6.10 -2.85 -5.69
N PRO A 708 7.24 -3.56 -5.74
CA PRO A 708 8.36 -3.15 -6.60
C PRO A 708 8.02 -3.15 -8.10
N ALA A 709 6.98 -3.90 -8.52
CA ALA A 709 6.45 -3.87 -9.88
C ALA A 709 5.96 -2.46 -10.30
N GLU A 710 5.47 -1.67 -9.35
CA GLU A 710 5.04 -0.28 -9.57
C GLU A 710 6.14 0.74 -9.30
N ILE A 711 7.07 0.43 -8.39
CA ILE A 711 8.18 1.33 -8.07
C ILE A 711 9.09 1.50 -9.28
N ILE A 712 9.49 0.37 -9.89
CA ILE A 712 10.45 0.33 -10.98
C ILE A 712 9.73 0.35 -12.34
N GLU A 713 10.24 1.18 -13.25
CA GLU A 713 9.95 1.11 -14.68
C GLU A 713 11.09 0.33 -15.35
N HIS A 714 10.77 -0.89 -15.79
CA HIS A 714 11.73 -1.86 -16.32
C HIS A 714 12.60 -1.27 -17.44
N GLY A 715 13.92 -1.34 -17.29
CA GLY A 715 14.91 -0.82 -18.23
C GLY A 715 15.10 0.70 -18.20
N ILE A 716 14.31 1.44 -17.40
CA ILE A 716 14.37 2.91 -17.30
C ILE A 716 14.91 3.32 -15.93
N SER A 717 14.24 2.93 -14.84
CA SER A 717 14.61 3.29 -13.47
C SER A 717 15.17 2.11 -12.65
N GLY A 718 15.19 0.92 -13.24
CA GLY A 718 15.67 -0.32 -12.66
C GLY A 718 15.21 -1.51 -13.50
N PHE A 719 15.25 -2.72 -12.94
CA PHE A 719 14.82 -3.94 -13.63
C PHE A 719 13.93 -4.79 -12.73
N HIS A 720 12.99 -5.49 -13.36
CA HIS A 720 12.19 -6.52 -12.70
C HIS A 720 12.84 -7.88 -12.88
N ILE A 721 12.84 -8.69 -11.83
CA ILE A 721 13.24 -10.10 -11.83
C ILE A 721 12.08 -10.97 -11.36
N ASP A 722 11.93 -12.15 -11.93
CA ASP A 722 10.95 -13.13 -11.45
C ASP A 722 11.65 -14.16 -10.55
N PRO A 723 11.34 -14.21 -9.25
CA PRO A 723 11.94 -15.16 -8.31
C PRO A 723 11.64 -16.63 -8.64
N TYR A 724 10.60 -16.91 -9.43
CA TYR A 724 10.29 -18.27 -9.89
C TYR A 724 11.09 -18.69 -11.13
N HIS A 725 11.77 -17.74 -11.78
CA HIS A 725 12.62 -17.97 -12.95
C HIS A 725 14.07 -17.50 -12.70
N PRO A 726 14.79 -18.14 -11.76
CA PRO A 726 16.10 -17.67 -11.31
C PRO A 726 17.15 -17.63 -12.42
N ASP A 727 17.09 -18.53 -13.41
CA ASP A 727 18.03 -18.53 -14.53
C ASP A 727 17.88 -17.27 -15.39
N GLN A 728 16.64 -16.82 -15.64
CA GLN A 728 16.36 -15.58 -16.37
C GLN A 728 16.84 -14.34 -15.59
N ALA A 729 16.57 -14.31 -14.28
CA ALA A 729 17.06 -13.25 -13.41
C ALA A 729 18.59 -13.18 -13.38
N SER A 730 19.28 -14.33 -13.38
CA SER A 730 20.75 -14.39 -13.45
C SER A 730 21.29 -13.91 -14.79
N ALA A 731 20.64 -14.28 -15.90
CA ALA A 731 21.02 -13.84 -17.24
C ALA A 731 20.86 -12.33 -17.40
N LEU A 732 19.80 -11.75 -16.82
CA LEU A 732 19.57 -10.30 -16.82
C LEU A 732 20.66 -9.54 -16.06
N LEU A 733 21.11 -10.06 -14.91
CA LEU A 733 22.22 -9.49 -14.16
C LEU A 733 23.54 -9.56 -14.95
N VAL A 734 23.81 -10.70 -15.60
CA VAL A 734 24.98 -10.86 -16.47
C VAL A 734 24.97 -9.84 -17.61
N ASP A 735 23.86 -9.76 -18.35
CA ASP A 735 23.69 -8.81 -19.46
C ASP A 735 23.88 -7.36 -19.01
N PHE A 736 23.35 -6.98 -17.85
CA PHE A 736 23.57 -5.65 -17.29
C PHE A 736 25.05 -5.35 -17.03
N PHE A 737 25.77 -6.24 -16.33
CA PHE A 737 27.19 -6.02 -16.05
C PHE A 737 28.05 -6.04 -17.31
N GLU A 738 27.72 -6.87 -18.30
CA GLU A 738 28.41 -6.88 -19.60
C GLU A 738 28.19 -5.57 -20.35
N LYS A 739 26.95 -5.07 -20.41
CA LYS A 739 26.64 -3.75 -20.98
C LYS A 739 27.34 -2.62 -20.25
N CYS A 740 27.46 -2.68 -18.92
CA CYS A 740 28.21 -1.68 -18.16
C CYS A 740 29.72 -1.74 -18.41
N LYS A 741 30.26 -2.92 -18.74
CA LYS A 741 31.67 -3.08 -19.11
C LYS A 741 31.95 -2.52 -20.51
N GLU A 742 31.01 -2.69 -21.44
CA GLU A 742 31.09 -2.13 -22.80
C GLU A 742 30.83 -0.62 -22.82
N ASP A 743 29.81 -0.17 -22.09
CA ASP A 743 29.41 1.23 -21.93
C ASP A 743 29.19 1.57 -20.45
N PRO A 744 30.21 2.14 -19.76
CA PRO A 744 30.09 2.55 -18.36
C PRO A 744 28.97 3.58 -18.11
N SER A 745 28.54 4.32 -19.14
CA SER A 745 27.44 5.26 -19.01
C SER A 745 26.08 4.57 -18.89
N HIS A 746 25.96 3.28 -19.23
CA HIS A 746 24.74 2.50 -19.01
C HIS A 746 24.34 2.45 -17.54
N TRP A 747 25.31 2.22 -16.65
CA TRP A 747 25.08 2.21 -15.20
C TRP A 747 24.54 3.56 -14.71
N ILE A 748 25.13 4.66 -15.22
CA ILE A 748 24.75 6.03 -14.86
C ILE A 748 23.33 6.33 -15.33
N ARG A 749 22.95 5.92 -16.55
CA ARG A 749 21.58 6.12 -17.07
C ARG A 749 20.52 5.48 -16.16
N ILE A 750 20.74 4.24 -15.73
CA ILE A 750 19.81 3.54 -14.83
C ILE A 750 19.80 4.18 -13.43
N SER A 751 20.97 4.57 -12.91
CA SER A 751 21.11 5.30 -11.64
C SER A 751 20.31 6.61 -11.65
N GLU A 752 20.46 7.45 -12.68
CA GLU A 752 19.72 8.70 -12.85
C GLU A 752 18.22 8.47 -13.07
N GLY A 753 17.84 7.42 -13.80
CA GLY A 753 16.46 7.00 -13.96
C GLY A 753 15.81 6.64 -12.61
N GLY A 754 16.53 5.89 -11.77
CA GLY A 754 16.11 5.56 -10.41
C GLY A 754 15.92 6.79 -9.53
N LEU A 755 16.90 7.70 -9.52
CA LEU A 755 16.82 8.97 -8.78
C LEU A 755 15.61 9.82 -9.20
N ARG A 756 15.41 9.99 -10.51
CA ARG A 756 14.26 10.74 -11.05
C ARG A 756 12.94 10.13 -10.61
N ARG A 757 12.82 8.80 -10.71
CA ARG A 757 11.63 8.05 -10.29
C ARG A 757 11.29 8.30 -8.81
N ILE A 758 12.29 8.29 -7.93
CA ILE A 758 12.09 8.57 -6.50
C ILE A 758 11.61 10.00 -6.27
N TYR A 759 12.30 11.01 -6.83
CA TYR A 759 11.94 12.41 -6.59
C TYR A 759 10.54 12.78 -7.09
N GLU A 760 10.07 12.14 -8.17
CA GLU A 760 8.74 12.40 -8.73
C GLU A 760 7.60 11.72 -7.95
N ARG A 761 7.86 10.60 -7.26
CA ARG A 761 6.79 9.71 -6.75
C ARG A 761 6.91 9.30 -5.28
N TYR A 762 8.12 9.11 -4.76
CA TYR A 762 8.37 8.38 -3.51
C TYR A 762 9.13 9.26 -2.51
N THR A 763 8.49 10.34 -2.04
CA THR A 763 9.08 11.27 -1.06
C THR A 763 8.13 11.54 0.11
N TRP A 764 8.69 11.69 1.32
CA TRP A 764 7.90 12.03 2.50
C TRP A 764 7.22 13.40 2.41
N LYS A 765 7.78 14.33 1.62
CA LYS A 765 7.15 15.62 1.35
C LYS A 765 5.81 15.43 0.63
N ILE A 766 5.80 14.74 -0.50
CA ILE A 766 4.58 14.45 -1.26
C ILE A 766 3.59 13.66 -0.39
N TYR A 767 4.08 12.68 0.39
CA TYR A 767 3.25 11.91 1.31
C TYR A 767 2.52 12.81 2.32
N SER A 768 3.26 13.69 3.00
CA SER A 768 2.69 14.59 4.02
C SER A 768 1.68 15.59 3.44
N GLU A 769 1.99 16.20 2.29
CA GLU A 769 1.09 17.15 1.62
C GLU A 769 -0.22 16.46 1.23
N ARG A 770 -0.16 15.25 0.65
CA ARG A 770 -1.35 14.48 0.30
C ARG A 770 -2.11 14.03 1.53
N LEU A 771 -1.44 13.53 2.58
CA LEU A 771 -2.11 13.09 3.81
C LEU A 771 -2.92 14.22 4.46
N MET A 772 -2.35 15.43 4.52
CA MET A 772 -3.04 16.59 5.10
C MET A 772 -4.25 17.01 4.25
N THR A 773 -4.11 17.02 2.92
CA THR A 773 -5.24 17.28 2.02
C THR A 773 -6.35 16.24 2.19
N LEU A 774 -6.00 14.95 2.28
CA LEU A 774 -6.96 13.88 2.51
C LEU A 774 -7.69 14.06 3.85
N ALA A 775 -6.97 14.34 4.94
CA ALA A 775 -7.60 14.62 6.24
C ALA A 775 -8.61 15.78 6.15
N GLY A 776 -8.27 16.82 5.38
CA GLY A 776 -9.16 17.92 4.97
C GLY A 776 -10.46 17.46 4.32
N VAL A 777 -10.31 16.80 3.17
CA VAL A 777 -11.45 16.38 2.32
C VAL A 777 -12.33 15.35 3.02
N TYR A 778 -11.74 14.32 3.63
CA TYR A 778 -12.51 13.29 4.33
C TYR A 778 -13.11 13.79 5.64
N GLY A 779 -12.49 14.76 6.31
CA GLY A 779 -13.10 15.44 7.46
C GLY A 779 -14.39 16.16 7.08
N PHE A 780 -14.36 16.89 5.95
CA PHE A 780 -15.57 17.50 5.40
C PHE A 780 -16.58 16.45 4.92
N TRP A 781 -16.14 15.40 4.22
CA TRP A 781 -17.04 14.33 3.78
C TRP A 781 -17.73 13.60 4.94
N LYS A 782 -17.00 13.34 6.03
CA LYS A 782 -17.55 12.77 7.25
C LYS A 782 -18.66 13.65 7.85
N TYR A 783 -18.49 14.96 7.78
CA TYR A 783 -19.52 15.91 8.21
C TYR A 783 -20.78 15.81 7.35
N VAL A 784 -20.62 15.77 6.01
CA VAL A 784 -21.73 15.72 5.05
C VAL A 784 -22.47 14.37 5.07
N SER A 785 -21.74 13.25 5.10
CA SER A 785 -22.27 11.87 4.98
C SER A 785 -22.69 11.25 6.33
N LYS A 786 -22.71 12.02 7.42
CA LYS A 786 -22.91 11.53 8.79
C LYS A 786 -24.18 10.69 8.98
N LEU A 787 -25.28 11.07 8.33
CA LEU A 787 -26.56 10.36 8.43
C LEU A 787 -26.52 9.02 7.70
N GLU A 788 -25.92 8.98 6.52
CA GLU A 788 -25.80 7.78 5.67
C GLU A 788 -24.88 6.73 6.32
N ARG A 789 -23.79 7.15 6.97
CA ARG A 789 -22.86 6.23 7.65
C ARG A 789 -23.41 5.63 8.96
N ARG A 790 -24.58 6.06 9.44
CA ARG A 790 -25.12 5.62 10.74
C ARG A 790 -25.45 4.14 10.76
N GLU A 791 -25.93 3.58 9.66
CA GLU A 791 -26.31 2.17 9.55
C GLU A 791 -25.07 1.28 9.56
N THR A 792 -24.07 1.59 8.72
CA THR A 792 -22.76 0.93 8.70
C THR A 792 -22.12 0.93 10.08
N ARG A 793 -22.18 2.07 10.79
CA ARG A 793 -21.64 2.20 12.15
C ARG A 793 -22.28 1.21 13.13
N ARG A 794 -23.61 1.05 13.11
CA ARG A 794 -24.30 0.10 14.01
C ARG A 794 -24.02 -1.35 13.64
N TYR A 795 -23.91 -1.64 12.34
CA TYR A 795 -23.55 -2.96 11.86
C TYR A 795 -22.15 -3.37 12.34
N LEU A 796 -21.17 -2.46 12.24
CA LEU A 796 -19.81 -2.67 12.74
C LEU A 796 -19.73 -2.78 14.26
N GLU A 797 -20.48 -1.97 15.01
CA GLU A 797 -20.58 -2.09 16.47
C GLU A 797 -21.09 -3.49 16.88
N MET A 798 -22.15 -3.97 16.23
CA MET A 798 -22.70 -5.29 16.49
C MET A 798 -21.68 -6.39 16.16
N PHE A 799 -20.99 -6.28 15.02
CA PHE A 799 -19.97 -7.24 14.61
C PHE A 799 -18.78 -7.27 15.58
N TYR A 800 -18.32 -6.10 16.05
CA TYR A 800 -17.30 -6.02 17.08
C TYR A 800 -17.75 -6.67 18.41
N ILE A 801 -18.93 -6.29 18.90
CA ILE A 801 -19.43 -6.70 20.22
C ILE A 801 -19.74 -8.20 20.27
N LEU A 802 -20.39 -8.74 19.22
CA LEU A 802 -20.92 -10.11 19.22
C LEU A 802 -20.01 -11.12 18.52
N LYS A 803 -19.03 -10.67 17.72
CA LYS A 803 -18.09 -11.59 17.05
C LYS A 803 -16.66 -11.38 17.53
N PHE A 804 -16.10 -10.19 17.34
CA PHE A 804 -14.69 -9.95 17.65
C PHE A 804 -14.36 -10.19 19.12
N ARG A 805 -15.16 -9.64 20.05
CA ARG A 805 -14.92 -9.80 21.49
C ARG A 805 -14.88 -11.25 21.95
N ASP A 806 -15.75 -12.10 21.40
CA ASP A 806 -15.80 -13.50 21.80
C ASP A 806 -14.63 -14.31 21.22
N LEU A 807 -14.20 -13.98 19.99
CA LEU A 807 -12.97 -14.53 19.41
C LEU A 807 -11.75 -14.11 20.23
N ALA A 808 -11.62 -12.83 20.57
CA ALA A 808 -10.49 -12.31 21.34
C ALA A 808 -10.36 -12.96 22.72
N LYS A 809 -11.47 -13.28 23.40
CA LYS A 809 -11.46 -14.01 24.69
C LYS A 809 -10.92 -15.44 24.59
N SER A 810 -11.01 -16.06 23.40
CA SER A 810 -10.53 -17.43 23.18
C SER A 810 -9.02 -17.52 23.00
N VAL A 811 -8.36 -16.40 22.71
CA VAL A 811 -6.90 -16.32 22.57
C VAL A 811 -6.26 -16.42 23.97
N PRO A 812 -5.34 -17.37 24.21
CA PRO A 812 -4.72 -17.55 25.51
C PRO A 812 -3.96 -16.30 25.99
N LEU A 813 -4.19 -15.90 27.23
CA LEU A 813 -3.44 -14.82 27.85
C LEU A 813 -1.98 -15.24 28.08
N ALA A 814 -1.06 -14.34 27.76
CA ALA A 814 0.34 -14.51 28.10
C ALA A 814 0.56 -14.42 29.62
N VAL A 815 1.40 -15.31 30.15
CA VAL A 815 1.79 -15.36 31.57
C VAL A 815 3.23 -14.85 31.71
N ASP A 816 3.48 -13.87 32.57
CA ASP A 816 4.85 -13.41 32.84
C ASP A 816 5.66 -14.51 33.56
N ASP A 817 6.92 -14.68 33.19
CA ASP A 817 7.81 -15.62 33.88
C ASP A 817 8.16 -15.03 35.26
N HIS A 818 7.89 -15.79 36.34
CA HIS A 818 8.12 -15.38 37.73
C HIS A 818 9.59 -15.24 38.12
#